data_AF-A0A5R9IGJ6-F1
#
_entry.id   AF-A0A5R9IGJ6-F1
#
_cell.length_a   1.000
_cell.length_b   1.000
_cell.length_c   1.000
_cell.angle_alpha   90.00
_cell.angle_beta   90.00
_cell.angle_gamma   90.00
#
_symmetry.space_group_name_H-M   'P 1'
#
loop_
_entity.id
_entity.type
_entity.pdbx_description
1 polymer ?
#
loop_
_entity_poly.entity_id
_entity_poly.type
_entity_poly.pdbx_seq_one_letter_code
_entity_poly.pdbx_strand_id
1 'polypeptide(L)'
;MQTQNSRFITVVIATLMMVITSPVTQAELVEQTVESQKEFRVQGQTYQAISGKFYFEFDPKHSANQAIADIDLAPTNAKGRVEATANFFIIQAKDPKQRRGALVEVSNRGSKAALRYFNFAQSSKKPDSGKWLGDNYIQTLGLSLVWVGWQGDVSPGANVMRADLPVLQGVEGFARSDWTLDTPHSKLSVAHRPGIEAIYPIDLDKKDQAWLTRREGRDNLKVVVSKERWQLTSDGKIIIGDFQPGIYELVYPTKNPQVSGLGLGIIRDTGEYLKSENSPYHVSKTLAFGVSQTGRFLRQFLYQGFNETELGHLAFDGMLVHTAGAGRGSFNHRFAQPSRDGHRMSAFFYPTDIFPFASTQLRSQITRKKDGLLKRYHEAYYPKIFYTNSGYEYWGRAAGLIHSNGIYDVKPLENERIFHLASTQHFVQAADDLKSVGEDSQLYRGNPINFFPQLRALLGHLSNWVLDDNLPPASQYPSYAGQSLTNFSHYQLPEWLTINKPYKPHTAYEVDYGKQFDQGIIENNPPLIRAEIVPPVPKVDSNGNELGGIRHPLITAPIATFLPWSLRTGKFAGNEMIDFRGSVYKWPKERVLKRYPNKEHYLRHIEEMTDVSVKQGFVLPRDKSQIRAQASHFWDWSMAAEK
;
A
#
# COMPACT_ATOMS: atom_id res chain seq x y z
N MET A 1 -31.27 -67.96 6.60
CA MET A 1 -30.47 -67.27 7.62
C MET A 1 -29.73 -66.14 6.92
N GLN A 2 -30.08 -64.88 7.24
CA GLN A 2 -29.31 -63.63 7.05
C GLN A 2 -28.77 -63.27 5.65
N THR A 3 -28.90 -62.07 5.08
CA THR A 3 -29.55 -60.79 5.38
C THR A 3 -29.35 -59.97 4.09
N GLN A 4 -30.41 -59.49 3.45
CA GLN A 4 -30.31 -58.54 2.33
C GLN A 4 -30.03 -57.14 2.89
N ASN A 5 -28.89 -56.54 2.51
CA ASN A 5 -28.59 -55.13 2.77
C ASN A 5 -29.00 -54.29 1.55
N SER A 6 -30.04 -53.50 1.73
CA SER A 6 -30.47 -52.40 0.88
C SER A 6 -29.49 -51.24 0.97
N ARG A 7 -28.90 -50.82 -0.15
CA ARG A 7 -28.16 -49.56 -0.27
C ARG A 7 -29.08 -48.50 -0.87
N PHE A 8 -29.51 -47.56 -0.03
CA PHE A 8 -30.09 -46.28 -0.46
C PHE A 8 -28.99 -45.44 -1.13
N ILE A 9 -29.21 -45.06 -2.39
CA ILE A 9 -28.42 -44.02 -3.07
C ILE A 9 -29.15 -42.70 -2.82
N THR A 10 -28.60 -41.87 -1.92
CA THR A 10 -29.00 -40.47 -1.77
C THR A 10 -28.31 -39.66 -2.87
N VAL A 11 -29.07 -39.29 -3.90
CA VAL A 11 -28.62 -38.34 -4.91
C VAL A 11 -28.72 -36.93 -4.32
N VAL A 12 -27.58 -36.31 -4.02
CA VAL A 12 -27.50 -34.87 -3.70
C VAL A 12 -27.45 -34.12 -5.03
N ILE A 13 -28.59 -33.54 -5.43
CA ILE A 13 -28.66 -32.63 -6.57
C ILE A 13 -28.15 -31.26 -6.09
N ALA A 14 -26.92 -30.90 -6.48
CA ALA A 14 -26.42 -29.54 -6.37
C ALA A 14 -27.02 -28.70 -7.49
N THR A 15 -28.06 -27.93 -7.19
CA THR A 15 -28.71 -27.03 -8.15
C THR A 15 -27.83 -25.80 -8.36
N LEU A 16 -27.12 -25.76 -9.49
CA LEU A 16 -26.41 -24.57 -9.98
C LEU A 16 -27.45 -23.59 -10.53
N MET A 17 -27.89 -22.60 -9.75
CA MET A 17 -28.76 -21.53 -10.26
C MET A 17 -27.91 -20.54 -11.06
N MET A 18 -27.87 -20.68 -12.38
CA MET A 18 -27.52 -19.60 -13.30
C MET A 18 -28.71 -18.63 -13.37
N VAL A 19 -28.61 -17.51 -12.67
CA VAL A 19 -29.51 -16.38 -12.89
C VAL A 19 -28.90 -15.52 -13.99
N ILE A 20 -29.40 -15.65 -15.22
CA ILE A 20 -29.04 -14.79 -16.34
C ILE A 20 -29.95 -13.55 -16.24
N THR A 21 -29.40 -12.41 -15.80
CA THR A 21 -30.04 -11.10 -15.96
C THR A 21 -29.27 -10.31 -17.00
N SER A 22 -29.94 -9.95 -18.10
CA SER A 22 -29.47 -8.95 -19.08
C SER A 22 -30.64 -8.00 -19.41
N PRO A 23 -30.41 -6.72 -19.73
CA PRO A 23 -29.13 -6.10 -20.06
C PRO A 23 -28.69 -5.08 -18.99
N VAL A 24 -27.47 -5.26 -18.45
CA VAL A 24 -26.76 -4.14 -17.81
C VAL A 24 -26.32 -3.22 -18.95
N THR A 25 -27.14 -2.23 -19.27
CA THR A 25 -26.76 -1.11 -20.14
C THR A 25 -26.68 0.10 -19.26
N GLN A 26 -25.49 0.33 -18.67
CA GLN A 26 -24.99 1.63 -18.20
C GLN A 26 -23.69 1.56 -17.37
N ALA A 27 -23.20 0.37 -16.98
CA ALA A 27 -21.88 0.23 -16.35
C ALA A 27 -21.01 -0.76 -17.14
N GLU A 28 -19.70 -0.50 -17.25
CA GLU A 28 -18.76 -1.41 -17.95
C GLU A 28 -18.67 -2.79 -17.27
N LEU A 29 -19.07 -2.89 -16.00
CA LEU A 29 -19.38 -4.18 -15.36
C LEU A 29 -20.70 -4.70 -15.94
N VAL A 30 -20.59 -5.59 -16.93
CA VAL A 30 -21.74 -6.07 -17.72
C VAL A 30 -22.40 -7.32 -17.14
N GLU A 31 -21.67 -8.10 -16.35
CA GLU A 31 -22.16 -9.35 -15.77
C GLU A 31 -21.47 -9.67 -14.44
N GLN A 32 -22.17 -10.42 -13.60
CA GLN A 32 -21.59 -11.04 -12.41
C GLN A 32 -22.02 -12.51 -12.30
N THR A 33 -21.14 -13.34 -11.76
CA THR A 33 -21.47 -14.70 -11.32
C THR A 33 -21.21 -14.83 -9.82
N VAL A 34 -22.18 -15.38 -9.09
CA VAL A 34 -22.03 -15.67 -7.65
C VAL A 34 -21.59 -17.12 -7.50
N GLU A 35 -20.42 -17.31 -6.90
CA GLU A 35 -19.85 -18.64 -6.63
C GLU A 35 -20.19 -19.15 -5.22
N SER A 36 -20.36 -18.24 -4.26
CA SER A 36 -20.72 -18.60 -2.89
C SER A 36 -21.48 -17.46 -2.22
N GLN A 37 -22.50 -17.81 -1.45
CA GLN A 37 -23.21 -16.90 -0.56
C GLN A 37 -23.46 -17.60 0.77
N LYS A 38 -23.02 -16.99 1.86
CA LYS A 38 -23.15 -17.55 3.21
C LYS A 38 -23.61 -16.49 4.19
N GLU A 39 -24.66 -16.81 4.92
CA GLU A 39 -25.19 -15.94 5.97
C GLU A 39 -24.59 -16.31 7.33
N PHE A 40 -24.41 -15.29 8.17
CA PHE A 40 -23.98 -15.49 9.55
C PHE A 40 -24.44 -14.32 10.42
N ARG A 41 -24.51 -14.55 11.74
CA ARG A 41 -24.93 -13.53 12.70
C ARG A 41 -23.74 -13.01 13.51
N VAL A 42 -23.70 -11.70 13.74
CA VAL A 42 -22.73 -11.03 14.63
C VAL A 42 -23.49 -9.95 15.40
N GLN A 43 -23.38 -9.98 16.74
CA GLN A 43 -24.00 -8.97 17.62
C GLN A 43 -25.48 -8.69 17.32
N GLY A 44 -26.27 -9.74 17.09
CA GLY A 44 -27.72 -9.63 16.82
C GLY A 44 -28.09 -9.30 15.38
N GLN A 45 -27.11 -8.94 14.54
CA GLN A 45 -27.30 -8.58 13.14
C GLN A 45 -26.96 -9.75 12.19
N THR A 46 -27.74 -9.95 11.14
CA THR A 46 -27.44 -10.91 10.06
C THR A 46 -26.63 -10.23 8.95
N TYR A 47 -25.52 -10.86 8.59
CA TYR A 47 -24.64 -10.48 7.49
C TYR A 47 -24.61 -11.61 6.45
N GLN A 48 -24.15 -11.26 5.26
CA GLN A 48 -23.84 -12.20 4.19
C GLN A 48 -22.42 -11.97 3.68
N ALA A 49 -21.69 -13.07 3.50
CA ALA A 49 -20.44 -13.12 2.75
C ALA A 49 -20.70 -13.71 1.37
N ILE A 50 -20.29 -13.00 0.33
CA ILE A 50 -20.54 -13.35 -1.07
C ILE A 50 -19.21 -13.34 -1.81
N SER A 51 -18.95 -14.38 -2.61
CA SER A 51 -17.81 -14.42 -3.52
C SER A 51 -18.26 -14.76 -4.93
N GLY A 52 -17.53 -14.27 -5.92
CA GLY A 52 -17.90 -14.47 -7.31
C GLY A 52 -16.92 -13.82 -8.28
N LYS A 53 -17.38 -13.63 -9.51
CA LYS A 53 -16.66 -12.90 -10.57
C LYS A 53 -17.50 -11.77 -11.12
N PHE A 54 -16.83 -10.66 -11.41
CA PHE A 54 -17.31 -9.55 -12.20
C PHE A 54 -16.65 -9.62 -13.59
N TYR A 55 -17.46 -9.38 -14.61
CA TYR A 55 -17.04 -9.34 -16.00
C TYR A 55 -17.18 -7.91 -16.51
N PHE A 56 -16.12 -7.40 -17.13
CA PHE A 56 -16.01 -6.03 -17.59
C PHE A 56 -15.81 -6.01 -19.10
N GLU A 57 -16.47 -5.07 -19.78
CA GLU A 57 -16.28 -4.74 -21.18
C GLU A 57 -15.93 -3.26 -21.27
N PHE A 58 -14.71 -2.89 -21.69
CA PHE A 58 -14.21 -1.52 -21.79
C PHE A 58 -14.27 -0.99 -23.23
N ASP A 59 -14.78 0.23 -23.46
CA ASP A 59 -14.58 0.92 -24.74
C ASP A 59 -13.13 1.44 -24.88
N PRO A 60 -12.30 0.94 -25.81
CA PRO A 60 -10.97 1.50 -26.02
C PRO A 60 -10.99 2.95 -26.54
N LYS A 61 -12.11 3.41 -27.12
CA LYS A 61 -12.24 4.75 -27.70
C LYS A 61 -12.84 5.77 -26.73
N HIS A 62 -13.43 5.34 -25.62
CA HIS A 62 -14.02 6.26 -24.65
C HIS A 62 -12.94 7.06 -23.93
N SER A 63 -13.16 8.36 -23.74
CA SER A 63 -12.17 9.29 -23.16
C SER A 63 -11.69 8.87 -21.77
N ALA A 64 -12.59 8.31 -20.95
CA ALA A 64 -12.25 7.81 -19.61
C ALA A 64 -11.33 6.57 -19.62
N ASN A 65 -11.29 5.83 -20.74
CA ASN A 65 -10.46 4.63 -20.90
C ASN A 65 -9.16 4.90 -21.67
N GLN A 66 -9.09 5.96 -22.46
CA GLN A 66 -7.90 6.33 -23.23
C GLN A 66 -6.66 6.60 -22.36
N ALA A 67 -6.83 6.83 -21.06
CA ALA A 67 -5.72 6.92 -20.11
C ALA A 67 -5.04 5.56 -19.83
N ILE A 68 -5.66 4.43 -20.20
CA ILE A 68 -5.11 3.08 -20.05
C ILE A 68 -4.08 2.87 -21.16
N ALA A 69 -2.83 2.65 -20.77
CA ALA A 69 -1.74 2.42 -21.71
C ALA A 69 -1.97 1.16 -22.55
N ASP A 70 -1.74 1.28 -23.85
CA ASP A 70 -1.89 0.23 -24.86
C ASP A 70 -3.31 -0.38 -24.98
N ILE A 71 -4.37 0.29 -24.50
CA ILE A 71 -5.74 -0.25 -24.59
C ILE A 71 -6.22 -0.39 -26.04
N ASP A 72 -5.73 0.46 -26.94
CA ASP A 72 -6.01 0.44 -28.39
C ASP A 72 -5.38 -0.77 -29.09
N LEU A 73 -4.36 -1.38 -28.49
CA LEU A 73 -3.72 -2.61 -28.97
C LEU A 73 -4.38 -3.88 -28.42
N ALA A 74 -5.27 -3.74 -27.43
CA ALA A 74 -5.88 -4.88 -26.76
C ALA A 74 -6.86 -5.63 -27.67
N PRO A 75 -6.95 -6.96 -27.56
CA PRO A 75 -7.96 -7.72 -28.28
C PRO A 75 -9.35 -7.28 -27.84
N THR A 76 -10.27 -7.17 -28.81
CA THR A 76 -11.66 -6.79 -28.57
C THR A 76 -12.62 -7.92 -28.91
N ASN A 77 -13.74 -7.98 -28.20
CA ASN A 77 -14.85 -8.88 -28.52
C ASN A 77 -15.63 -8.42 -29.78
N ALA A 78 -16.70 -9.14 -30.11
CA ALA A 78 -17.53 -8.86 -31.29
C ALA A 78 -18.21 -7.46 -31.26
N LYS A 79 -18.31 -6.82 -30.10
CA LYS A 79 -18.83 -5.46 -29.93
C LYS A 79 -17.73 -4.39 -30.00
N GLY A 80 -16.47 -4.79 -30.21
CA GLY A 80 -15.32 -3.88 -30.18
C GLY A 80 -14.90 -3.44 -28.78
N ARG A 81 -15.30 -4.17 -27.72
CA ARG A 81 -14.93 -3.87 -26.33
C ARG A 81 -13.77 -4.75 -25.86
N VAL A 82 -12.92 -4.21 -25.00
CA VAL A 82 -11.81 -4.93 -24.36
C VAL A 82 -12.33 -5.62 -23.10
N GLU A 83 -12.15 -6.92 -22.98
CA GLU A 83 -12.70 -7.70 -21.87
C GLU A 83 -11.70 -7.87 -20.72
N ALA A 84 -12.20 -7.81 -19.48
CA ALA A 84 -11.46 -8.23 -18.29
C ALA A 84 -12.39 -8.96 -17.32
N THR A 85 -11.83 -9.83 -16.49
CA THR A 85 -12.56 -10.51 -15.42
C THR A 85 -11.86 -10.28 -14.10
N ALA A 86 -12.61 -10.03 -13.03
CA ALA A 86 -12.06 -9.95 -11.68
C ALA A 86 -12.90 -10.75 -10.71
N ASN A 87 -12.27 -11.48 -9.80
CA ASN A 87 -13.02 -12.05 -8.68
C ASN A 87 -13.37 -10.97 -7.65
N PHE A 88 -14.45 -11.17 -6.91
CA PHE A 88 -14.87 -10.31 -5.82
C PHE A 88 -15.16 -11.09 -4.54
N PHE A 89 -15.09 -10.41 -3.40
CA PHE A 89 -15.58 -10.88 -2.11
C PHE A 89 -16.25 -9.72 -1.38
N ILE A 90 -17.47 -9.91 -0.88
CA ILE A 90 -18.27 -8.88 -0.23
C ILE A 90 -18.74 -9.40 1.13
N ILE A 91 -18.65 -8.56 2.16
CA ILE A 91 -19.31 -8.76 3.46
C ILE A 91 -20.23 -7.57 3.68
N GLN A 92 -21.53 -7.83 3.86
CA GLN A 92 -22.51 -6.76 4.03
C GLN A 92 -23.68 -7.20 4.90
N ALA A 93 -24.42 -6.22 5.43
CA ALA A 93 -25.68 -6.50 6.11
C ALA A 93 -26.66 -7.15 5.13
N LYS A 94 -27.40 -8.18 5.59
CA LYS A 94 -28.41 -8.84 4.76
C LYS A 94 -29.55 -7.88 4.42
N ASP A 95 -30.03 -7.13 5.41
CA ASP A 95 -31.02 -6.07 5.22
C ASP A 95 -30.35 -4.84 4.54
N PRO A 96 -30.77 -4.45 3.33
CA PRO A 96 -30.24 -3.27 2.65
C PRO A 96 -30.37 -1.96 3.45
N LYS A 97 -31.38 -1.83 4.32
CA LYS A 97 -31.61 -0.62 5.12
C LYS A 97 -30.49 -0.31 6.12
N GLN A 98 -29.62 -1.28 6.37
CA GLN A 98 -28.51 -1.16 7.31
C GLN A 98 -27.17 -0.91 6.61
N ARG A 99 -27.18 -0.84 5.27
CA ARG A 99 -26.01 -0.50 4.46
C ARG A 99 -25.99 1.01 4.27
N ARG A 100 -25.12 1.70 5.01
CA ARG A 100 -24.92 3.15 4.89
C ARG A 100 -23.99 3.52 3.74
N GLY A 101 -23.05 2.64 3.41
CA GLY A 101 -22.07 2.83 2.35
C GLY A 101 -21.24 1.57 2.12
N ALA A 102 -20.28 1.62 1.20
CA ALA A 102 -19.33 0.53 0.99
C ALA A 102 -17.88 1.02 1.12
N LEU A 103 -17.06 0.26 1.84
CA LEU A 103 -15.61 0.36 1.84
C LEU A 103 -15.04 -0.67 0.86
N VAL A 104 -14.55 -0.20 -0.28
CA VAL A 104 -13.86 -1.00 -1.29
C VAL A 104 -12.36 -0.99 -0.97
N GLU A 105 -11.82 -2.13 -0.55
CA GLU A 105 -10.37 -2.29 -0.44
C GLU A 105 -9.80 -2.66 -1.80
N VAL A 106 -8.88 -1.83 -2.29
CA VAL A 106 -8.01 -2.22 -3.40
C VAL A 106 -7.00 -3.24 -2.85
N SER A 107 -7.19 -4.50 -3.23
CA SER A 107 -6.50 -5.64 -2.63
C SER A 107 -4.99 -5.61 -2.89
N ASN A 108 -4.18 -5.52 -1.83
CA ASN A 108 -2.72 -5.55 -1.97
C ASN A 108 -2.25 -6.98 -2.26
N ARG A 109 -1.81 -7.24 -3.50
CA ARG A 109 -1.37 -8.57 -3.99
C ARG A 109 -2.33 -9.69 -3.66
N GLY A 110 -3.62 -9.42 -3.84
CA GLY A 110 -4.69 -10.38 -3.63
C GLY A 110 -5.07 -10.68 -2.18
N SER A 111 -4.50 -9.95 -1.22
CA SER A 111 -4.86 -10.04 0.21
C SER A 111 -6.13 -9.24 0.55
N LYS A 112 -6.64 -9.46 1.77
CA LYS A 112 -7.83 -8.79 2.34
C LYS A 112 -7.46 -8.16 3.68
N ALA A 113 -6.86 -6.97 3.67
CA ALA A 113 -6.17 -6.40 4.81
C ALA A 113 -7.05 -5.56 5.76
N ALA A 114 -8.16 -4.99 5.27
CA ALA A 114 -9.00 -4.03 6.00
C ALA A 114 -9.47 -4.56 7.35
N LEU A 115 -9.86 -5.84 7.43
CA LEU A 115 -10.29 -6.46 8.70
C LEU A 115 -9.18 -6.45 9.76
N ARG A 116 -7.91 -6.63 9.37
CA ARG A 116 -6.78 -6.55 10.30
C ARG A 116 -6.57 -5.13 10.82
N TYR A 117 -6.61 -4.15 9.93
CA TYR A 117 -6.38 -2.74 10.27
C TYR A 117 -7.52 -2.15 11.10
N PHE A 118 -8.76 -2.48 10.75
CA PHE A 118 -9.92 -1.77 11.28
C PHE A 118 -10.80 -2.59 12.18
N ASN A 119 -10.72 -3.93 12.20
CA ASN A 119 -11.52 -4.76 13.10
C ASN A 119 -10.65 -5.55 14.11
N PHE A 120 -9.33 -5.35 14.11
CA PHE A 120 -8.37 -6.19 14.85
C PHE A 120 -8.51 -7.69 14.55
N ALA A 121 -8.98 -8.03 13.36
CA ALA A 121 -9.18 -9.43 12.99
C ALA A 121 -7.87 -10.10 12.59
N GLN A 122 -7.82 -11.42 12.76
CA GLN A 122 -6.79 -12.24 12.14
C GLN A 122 -6.97 -12.27 10.61
N SER A 123 -5.86 -12.40 9.88
CA SER A 123 -5.88 -12.50 8.43
C SER A 123 -6.63 -13.75 7.97
N SER A 124 -7.52 -13.59 6.99
CA SER A 124 -8.19 -14.71 6.33
C SER A 124 -8.38 -14.40 4.85
N LYS A 125 -8.14 -15.40 3.99
CA LYS A 125 -8.45 -15.28 2.55
C LYS A 125 -9.94 -15.44 2.27
N LYS A 126 -10.70 -16.07 3.19
CA LYS A 126 -12.15 -16.34 3.08
C LYS A 126 -12.87 -15.97 4.40
N PRO A 127 -13.03 -14.67 4.69
CA PRO A 127 -13.72 -14.20 5.90
C PRO A 127 -15.25 -14.36 5.81
N ASP A 128 -15.74 -15.60 5.80
CA ASP A 128 -17.16 -15.96 5.53
C ASP A 128 -18.02 -16.26 6.78
N SER A 129 -17.56 -15.84 7.96
CA SER A 129 -18.26 -16.08 9.23
C SER A 129 -17.83 -15.09 10.31
N GLY A 130 -18.64 -14.96 11.36
CA GLY A 130 -18.45 -13.97 12.42
C GLY A 130 -17.09 -14.02 13.12
N LYS A 131 -16.46 -15.21 13.23
CA LYS A 131 -15.13 -15.37 13.86
C LYS A 131 -14.02 -14.59 13.13
N TRP A 132 -14.22 -14.28 11.84
CA TRP A 132 -13.24 -13.55 11.04
C TRP A 132 -13.43 -12.04 11.09
N LEU A 133 -14.49 -11.54 11.72
CA LEU A 133 -14.77 -10.11 11.75
C LEU A 133 -14.11 -9.38 12.91
N GLY A 134 -13.33 -10.05 13.76
CA GLY A 134 -12.72 -9.44 14.93
C GLY A 134 -13.78 -8.77 15.80
N ASP A 135 -13.64 -7.47 16.05
CA ASP A 135 -14.61 -6.69 16.83
C ASP A 135 -15.75 -6.06 16.01
N ASN A 136 -15.80 -6.36 14.70
CA ASN A 136 -16.86 -5.96 13.78
C ASN A 136 -16.97 -4.43 13.56
N TYR A 137 -15.91 -3.64 13.83
CA TYR A 137 -16.00 -2.17 13.79
C TYR A 137 -16.45 -1.58 12.44
N ILE A 138 -15.90 -2.03 11.30
CA ILE A 138 -16.35 -1.58 9.97
C ILE A 138 -17.87 -1.73 9.83
N GLN A 139 -18.41 -2.86 10.27
CA GLN A 139 -19.84 -3.12 10.18
C GLN A 139 -20.65 -2.27 11.16
N THR A 140 -20.10 -1.91 12.33
CA THR A 140 -20.75 -0.93 13.23
C THR A 140 -20.86 0.47 12.64
N LEU A 141 -20.06 0.80 11.62
CA LEU A 141 -20.20 2.04 10.84
C LEU A 141 -21.30 1.94 9.77
N GLY A 142 -21.90 0.76 9.57
CA GLY A 142 -22.88 0.48 8.53
C GLY A 142 -22.25 0.25 7.15
N LEU A 143 -20.93 -0.04 7.09
CA LEU A 143 -20.22 -0.22 5.82
C LEU A 143 -20.25 -1.68 5.36
N SER A 144 -20.69 -1.88 4.11
CA SER A 144 -20.35 -3.07 3.33
C SER A 144 -18.84 -3.07 3.08
N LEU A 145 -18.18 -4.22 3.23
CA LEU A 145 -16.76 -4.38 2.93
C LEU A 145 -16.60 -5.16 1.64
N VAL A 146 -15.94 -4.57 0.65
CA VAL A 146 -15.83 -5.11 -0.71
C VAL A 146 -14.36 -5.26 -1.07
N TRP A 147 -14.00 -6.42 -1.60
CA TRP A 147 -12.72 -6.66 -2.25
C TRP A 147 -12.98 -7.03 -3.70
N VAL A 148 -12.23 -6.43 -4.61
CA VAL A 148 -12.20 -6.81 -6.03
C VAL A 148 -10.76 -7.02 -6.46
N GLY A 149 -10.53 -8.07 -7.24
CA GLY A 149 -9.26 -8.31 -7.90
C GLY A 149 -9.01 -7.25 -8.97
N TRP A 150 -7.79 -6.75 -9.06
CA TRP A 150 -7.43 -5.71 -10.04
C TRP A 150 -6.09 -5.99 -10.70
N GLN A 151 -5.22 -6.73 -10.00
CA GLN A 151 -3.84 -6.99 -10.38
C GLN A 151 -3.76 -8.34 -11.12
N GLY A 152 -3.15 -8.35 -12.31
CA GLY A 152 -3.01 -9.52 -13.18
C GLY A 152 -1.84 -10.45 -12.87
N ASP A 153 -0.80 -9.92 -12.22
CA ASP A 153 0.47 -10.59 -11.89
C ASP A 153 0.51 -11.20 -10.47
N VAL A 154 -0.65 -11.40 -9.84
CA VAL A 154 -0.74 -12.10 -8.55
C VAL A 154 -0.71 -13.61 -8.78
N SER A 155 0.13 -14.32 -8.02
CA SER A 155 0.16 -15.79 -8.07
C SER A 155 -1.23 -16.39 -7.81
N PRO A 156 -1.71 -17.33 -8.66
CA PRO A 156 -2.99 -17.97 -8.46
C PRO A 156 -3.08 -18.68 -7.11
N GLY A 157 -4.26 -18.66 -6.49
CA GLY A 157 -4.52 -19.40 -5.27
C GLY A 157 -5.96 -19.26 -4.79
N ALA A 158 -6.42 -20.22 -3.98
CA ALA A 158 -7.79 -20.21 -3.48
C ALA A 158 -8.10 -18.92 -2.70
N ASN A 159 -9.18 -18.24 -3.11
CA ASN A 159 -9.69 -16.99 -2.52
C ASN A 159 -8.67 -15.81 -2.54
N VAL A 160 -7.65 -15.85 -3.39
CA VAL A 160 -6.75 -14.72 -3.63
C VAL A 160 -7.42 -13.76 -4.62
N MET A 161 -7.45 -12.45 -4.31
CA MET A 161 -8.05 -11.46 -5.22
C MET A 161 -7.15 -11.23 -6.44
N ARG A 162 -7.69 -11.36 -7.65
CA ARG A 162 -6.95 -11.27 -8.91
C ARG A 162 -7.88 -10.84 -10.05
N ALA A 163 -7.31 -10.16 -11.04
CA ALA A 163 -7.95 -9.95 -12.32
C ALA A 163 -7.26 -10.77 -13.42
N ASP A 164 -8.05 -11.27 -14.36
CA ASP A 164 -7.58 -11.78 -15.64
C ASP A 164 -7.63 -10.62 -16.64
N LEU A 165 -6.45 -10.19 -17.06
CA LEU A 165 -6.24 -9.03 -17.94
C LEU A 165 -5.78 -9.48 -19.33
N PRO A 166 -6.17 -8.78 -20.40
CA PRO A 166 -5.75 -9.11 -21.75
C PRO A 166 -4.22 -8.97 -21.91
N VAL A 167 -3.67 -9.83 -22.76
CA VAL A 167 -2.26 -9.90 -23.11
C VAL A 167 -2.07 -9.48 -24.56
N LEU A 168 -1.16 -8.54 -24.81
CA LEU A 168 -0.89 -7.98 -26.12
C LEU A 168 0.08 -8.87 -26.91
N GLN A 169 -0.43 -9.80 -27.70
CA GLN A 169 0.40 -10.74 -28.45
C GLN A 169 1.31 -10.03 -29.46
N GLY A 170 2.59 -10.40 -29.48
CA GLY A 170 3.59 -9.88 -30.41
C GLY A 170 4.15 -8.50 -30.05
N VAL A 171 3.65 -7.84 -29.00
CA VAL A 171 4.22 -6.58 -28.53
C VAL A 171 5.49 -6.86 -27.73
N GLU A 172 6.60 -6.30 -28.20
CA GLU A 172 7.94 -6.50 -27.62
C GLU A 172 8.43 -5.29 -26.83
N GLY A 173 9.45 -5.49 -26.00
CA GLY A 173 10.19 -4.42 -25.35
C GLY A 173 11.17 -4.96 -24.30
N PHE A 174 11.49 -4.13 -23.32
CA PHE A 174 12.42 -4.49 -22.24
C PHE A 174 11.74 -4.47 -20.89
N ALA A 175 12.08 -5.44 -20.06
CA ALA A 175 11.77 -5.47 -18.64
C ALA A 175 13.06 -5.46 -17.82
N ARG A 176 12.90 -5.34 -16.50
CA ARG A 176 14.03 -5.27 -15.58
C ARG A 176 13.79 -6.10 -14.34
N SER A 177 14.91 -6.50 -13.73
CA SER A 177 14.99 -7.09 -12.40
C SER A 177 16.17 -6.55 -11.63
N ASP A 178 16.08 -6.56 -10.30
CA ASP A 178 17.11 -6.01 -9.41
C ASP A 178 17.23 -6.81 -8.12
N TRP A 179 18.43 -6.79 -7.54
CA TRP A 179 18.79 -7.50 -6.31
C TRP A 179 19.78 -6.67 -5.48
N THR A 180 19.60 -6.70 -4.16
CA THR A 180 20.62 -6.29 -3.20
C THR A 180 21.12 -7.53 -2.47
N LEU A 181 22.39 -7.87 -2.65
CA LEU A 181 22.99 -9.07 -2.09
C LEU A 181 23.82 -8.72 -0.85
N ASP A 182 23.49 -9.35 0.27
CA ASP A 182 24.24 -9.22 1.52
C ASP A 182 25.43 -10.20 1.61
N THR A 183 25.36 -11.32 0.88
CA THR A 183 26.34 -12.41 0.87
C THR A 183 26.57 -12.91 -0.56
N PRO A 184 27.63 -13.69 -0.83
CA PRO A 184 27.83 -14.32 -2.12
C PRO A 184 26.67 -15.23 -2.53
N HIS A 185 26.32 -15.25 -3.82
CA HIS A 185 25.29 -16.09 -4.42
C HIS A 185 25.77 -16.65 -5.76
N SER A 186 25.37 -17.89 -6.07
CA SER A 186 25.64 -18.50 -7.38
C SER A 186 24.46 -18.43 -8.36
N LYS A 187 23.26 -18.10 -7.85
CA LYS A 187 22.00 -18.07 -8.60
C LYS A 187 21.13 -16.91 -8.14
N LEU A 188 20.56 -16.18 -9.10
CA LEU A 188 19.58 -15.12 -8.86
C LEU A 188 18.31 -15.40 -9.68
N SER A 189 17.15 -15.39 -9.03
CA SER A 189 15.88 -15.49 -9.74
C SER A 189 15.57 -14.18 -10.47
N VAL A 190 15.18 -14.26 -11.75
CA VAL A 190 14.72 -13.11 -12.53
C VAL A 190 13.43 -12.52 -11.95
N ALA A 191 12.61 -13.30 -11.26
CA ALA A 191 11.41 -12.79 -10.62
C ALA A 191 11.73 -11.78 -9.51
N HIS A 192 10.84 -10.80 -9.33
CA HIS A 192 10.95 -9.81 -8.25
C HIS A 192 10.98 -10.47 -6.86
N ARG A 193 10.34 -11.63 -6.70
CA ARG A 193 10.27 -12.36 -5.43
C ARG A 193 10.78 -13.78 -5.60
N PRO A 194 11.64 -14.26 -4.69
CA PRO A 194 12.06 -15.66 -4.68
C PRO A 194 10.85 -16.59 -4.63
N GLY A 195 10.87 -17.66 -5.43
CA GLY A 195 9.82 -18.69 -5.46
C GLY A 195 8.55 -18.32 -6.24
N ILE A 196 8.51 -17.14 -6.89
CA ILE A 196 7.42 -16.74 -7.81
C ILE A 196 7.97 -16.69 -9.24
N GLU A 197 7.12 -16.92 -10.23
CA GLU A 197 7.51 -16.74 -11.64
C GLU A 197 7.71 -15.27 -12.01
N ALA A 198 8.56 -15.02 -13.00
CA ALA A 198 8.71 -13.69 -13.56
C ALA A 198 7.45 -13.32 -14.35
N ILE A 199 6.90 -12.13 -14.06
CA ILE A 199 5.69 -11.61 -14.70
C ILE A 199 5.89 -11.50 -16.22
N TYR A 200 7.07 -11.00 -16.60
CA TYR A 200 7.50 -10.91 -17.99
C TYR A 200 8.77 -11.74 -18.13
N PRO A 201 8.67 -12.96 -18.71
CA PRO A 201 9.82 -13.83 -18.90
C PRO A 201 10.78 -13.25 -19.95
N ILE A 202 12.04 -13.68 -19.92
CA ILE A 202 13.03 -13.29 -20.92
C ILE A 202 12.63 -13.87 -22.27
N ASP A 203 12.69 -13.06 -23.33
CA ASP A 203 12.61 -13.55 -24.70
C ASP A 203 13.92 -14.26 -25.07
N LEU A 204 13.91 -15.59 -25.02
CA LEU A 204 15.12 -16.41 -25.17
C LEU A 204 15.74 -16.31 -26.57
N ASP A 205 14.94 -16.01 -27.59
CA ASP A 205 15.41 -15.78 -28.97
C ASP A 205 16.26 -14.51 -29.08
N LYS A 206 16.07 -13.57 -28.14
CA LYS A 206 16.78 -12.29 -28.07
C LYS A 206 17.65 -12.19 -26.81
N LYS A 207 17.91 -13.29 -26.10
CA LYS A 207 18.63 -13.28 -24.81
C LYS A 207 19.97 -12.55 -24.84
N ASP A 208 20.62 -12.51 -26.01
CA ASP A 208 21.88 -11.78 -26.20
C ASP A 208 21.73 -10.26 -26.15
N GLN A 209 20.52 -9.72 -26.11
CA GLN A 209 20.27 -8.32 -25.83
C GLN A 209 20.12 -8.03 -24.33
N ALA A 210 20.18 -9.04 -23.45
CA ALA A 210 20.17 -8.81 -22.01
C ALA A 210 21.54 -8.35 -21.51
N TRP A 211 21.55 -7.43 -20.54
CA TRP A 211 22.77 -6.99 -19.86
C TRP A 211 22.56 -6.83 -18.36
N LEU A 212 23.61 -7.16 -17.62
CA LEU A 212 23.66 -7.10 -16.18
C LEU A 212 24.60 -5.98 -15.75
N THR A 213 24.19 -5.19 -14.76
CA THR A 213 25.03 -4.18 -14.13
C THR A 213 25.18 -4.46 -12.63
N ARG A 214 26.27 -3.97 -12.04
CA ARG A 214 26.57 -4.03 -10.61
C ARG A 214 27.00 -2.66 -10.08
N ARG A 215 26.68 -2.36 -8.82
CA ARG A 215 27.22 -1.20 -8.08
C ARG A 215 27.44 -1.53 -6.59
N GLU A 216 28.36 -0.79 -5.96
CA GLU A 216 28.78 -0.96 -4.55
C GLU A 216 27.90 -0.21 -3.53
N GLY A 217 26.90 0.53 -4.01
CA GLY A 217 25.98 1.30 -3.18
C GLY A 217 24.94 1.99 -4.06
N ARG A 218 23.85 2.47 -3.46
CA ARG A 218 22.68 3.00 -4.18
C ARG A 218 23.02 4.13 -5.15
N ASP A 219 23.93 5.00 -4.71
CA ASP A 219 24.31 6.25 -5.38
C ASP A 219 25.65 6.12 -6.16
N ASN A 220 26.27 4.93 -6.19
CA ASN A 220 27.49 4.68 -6.96
C ASN A 220 27.20 4.41 -8.45
N LEU A 221 28.22 4.62 -9.28
CA LEU A 221 28.17 4.32 -10.71
C LEU A 221 27.91 2.82 -10.95
N LYS A 222 27.11 2.53 -11.97
CA LYS A 222 26.85 1.17 -12.45
C LYS A 222 28.00 0.73 -13.34
N VAL A 223 28.46 -0.50 -13.14
CA VAL A 223 29.47 -1.15 -13.97
C VAL A 223 28.83 -2.35 -14.66
N VAL A 224 29.02 -2.49 -15.97
CA VAL A 224 28.54 -3.65 -16.72
C VAL A 224 29.26 -4.91 -16.24
N VAL A 225 28.50 -5.96 -15.96
CA VAL A 225 29.04 -7.28 -15.67
C VAL A 225 29.22 -8.02 -17.00
N SER A 226 30.48 -8.25 -17.36
CA SER A 226 30.89 -9.05 -18.53
C SER A 226 30.05 -10.31 -18.71
N LYS A 227 29.62 -10.60 -19.94
CA LYS A 227 28.77 -11.76 -20.26
C LYS A 227 29.44 -13.10 -19.98
N GLU A 228 30.75 -13.14 -19.88
CA GLU A 228 31.53 -14.33 -19.54
C GLU A 228 31.40 -14.69 -18.05
N ARG A 229 30.89 -13.75 -17.22
CA ARG A 229 30.74 -13.93 -15.76
C ARG A 229 29.35 -14.35 -15.32
N TRP A 230 28.39 -14.43 -16.25
CA TRP A 230 27.03 -14.85 -15.93
C TRP A 230 26.35 -15.46 -17.15
N GLN A 231 25.40 -16.36 -16.89
CA GLN A 231 24.60 -17.01 -17.93
C GLN A 231 23.15 -17.13 -17.48
N LEU A 232 22.24 -17.17 -18.45
CA LEU A 232 20.84 -17.50 -18.20
C LEU A 232 20.66 -19.03 -18.21
N THR A 233 19.79 -19.54 -17.34
CA THR A 233 19.27 -20.90 -17.50
C THR A 233 18.53 -21.05 -18.84
N SER A 234 18.37 -22.29 -19.30
CA SER A 234 17.67 -22.57 -20.56
C SER A 234 16.23 -22.08 -20.60
N ASP A 235 15.58 -21.94 -19.44
CA ASP A 235 14.23 -21.38 -19.27
C ASP A 235 14.21 -19.86 -19.00
N GLY A 236 15.37 -19.21 -18.89
CA GLY A 236 15.50 -17.79 -18.62
C GLY A 236 15.03 -17.34 -17.22
N LYS A 237 14.70 -18.26 -16.31
CA LYS A 237 14.16 -17.92 -14.98
C LYS A 237 15.23 -17.57 -13.96
N ILE A 238 16.46 -18.04 -14.17
CA ILE A 238 17.58 -17.88 -13.24
C ILE A 238 18.80 -17.34 -13.99
N ILE A 239 19.51 -16.42 -13.35
CA ILE A 239 20.86 -16.01 -13.73
C ILE A 239 21.86 -16.77 -12.86
N ILE A 240 22.85 -17.41 -13.48
CA ILE A 240 23.93 -18.15 -12.84
C ILE A 240 25.23 -17.35 -12.99
N GLY A 241 26.03 -17.23 -11.94
CA GLY A 241 27.30 -16.50 -11.96
C GLY A 241 27.99 -16.53 -10.59
N ASP A 242 29.07 -15.79 -10.43
CA ASP A 242 29.70 -15.55 -9.11
C ASP A 242 29.31 -14.14 -8.61
N PHE A 243 28.16 -14.05 -7.93
CA PHE A 243 27.62 -12.77 -7.49
C PHE A 243 28.08 -12.46 -6.06
N GLN A 244 28.96 -11.46 -5.94
CA GLN A 244 29.45 -10.95 -4.66
C GLN A 244 28.46 -9.96 -4.03
N PRO A 245 28.54 -9.65 -2.72
CA PRO A 245 27.69 -8.62 -2.09
C PRO A 245 27.70 -7.32 -2.91
N GLY A 246 26.53 -6.73 -3.13
CA GLY A 246 26.38 -5.64 -4.09
C GLY A 246 24.95 -5.47 -4.58
N ILE A 247 24.70 -4.41 -5.34
CA ILE A 247 23.42 -4.21 -6.05
C ILE A 247 23.60 -4.64 -7.50
N TYR A 248 22.74 -5.53 -7.97
CA TYR A 248 22.68 -6.00 -9.35
C TYR A 248 21.37 -5.57 -10.01
N GLU A 249 21.43 -5.23 -11.29
CA GLU A 249 20.26 -4.88 -12.10
C GLU A 249 20.40 -5.52 -13.48
N LEU A 250 19.43 -6.34 -13.87
CA LEU A 250 19.29 -6.95 -15.19
C LEU A 250 18.28 -6.14 -16.00
N VAL A 251 18.64 -5.78 -17.23
CA VAL A 251 17.69 -5.37 -18.27
C VAL A 251 17.66 -6.47 -19.33
N TYR A 252 16.46 -6.87 -19.75
CA TYR A 252 16.29 -8.00 -20.65
C TYR A 252 15.12 -7.80 -21.60
N PRO A 253 15.21 -8.33 -22.84
CA PRO A 253 14.11 -8.29 -23.78
C PRO A 253 13.00 -9.23 -23.33
N THR A 254 11.76 -8.82 -23.57
CA THR A 254 10.55 -9.57 -23.27
C THR A 254 9.46 -9.23 -24.28
N LYS A 255 8.34 -9.94 -24.20
CA LYS A 255 7.20 -9.77 -25.09
C LYS A 255 5.88 -10.07 -24.38
N ASN A 256 4.79 -9.73 -25.03
CA ASN A 256 3.42 -10.02 -24.59
C ASN A 256 3.05 -9.37 -23.23
N PRO A 257 3.10 -8.03 -23.13
CA PRO A 257 2.69 -7.32 -21.92
C PRO A 257 1.19 -7.52 -21.61
N GLN A 258 0.86 -7.51 -20.33
CA GLN A 258 -0.53 -7.39 -19.87
C GLN A 258 -0.95 -5.92 -19.90
N VAL A 259 -2.21 -5.64 -20.25
CA VAL A 259 -2.82 -4.30 -20.15
C VAL A 259 -3.14 -3.99 -18.68
N SER A 260 -2.11 -3.76 -17.88
CA SER A 260 -2.20 -3.62 -16.42
C SER A 260 -3.07 -2.44 -15.97
N GLY A 261 -3.16 -1.40 -16.81
CA GLY A 261 -3.97 -0.21 -16.53
C GLY A 261 -5.47 -0.49 -16.41
N LEU A 262 -5.97 -1.60 -16.97
CA LEU A 262 -7.38 -2.02 -16.79
C LEU A 262 -7.73 -2.28 -15.33
N GLY A 263 -6.75 -2.58 -14.47
CA GLY A 263 -6.97 -2.65 -13.02
C GLY A 263 -7.53 -1.34 -12.43
N LEU A 264 -7.16 -0.18 -12.98
CA LEU A 264 -7.72 1.13 -12.60
C LEU A 264 -9.19 1.24 -13.02
N GLY A 265 -9.52 0.82 -14.24
CA GLY A 265 -10.89 0.76 -14.75
C GLY A 265 -11.78 -0.18 -13.93
N ILE A 266 -11.30 -1.39 -13.63
CA ILE A 266 -12.02 -2.37 -12.79
C ILE A 266 -12.44 -1.77 -11.43
N ILE A 267 -11.52 -1.06 -10.76
CA ILE A 267 -11.81 -0.43 -9.47
C ILE A 267 -12.80 0.74 -9.61
N ARG A 268 -12.66 1.57 -10.66
CA ARG A 268 -13.61 2.66 -10.98
C ARG A 268 -15.02 2.11 -11.19
N ASP A 269 -15.15 1.11 -12.05
CA ASP A 269 -16.46 0.60 -12.48
C ASP A 269 -17.12 -0.26 -11.40
N THR A 270 -16.32 -0.88 -10.51
CA THR A 270 -16.84 -1.46 -9.28
C THR A 270 -17.49 -0.38 -8.40
N GLY A 271 -16.83 0.76 -8.21
CA GLY A 271 -17.37 1.88 -7.42
C GLY A 271 -18.68 2.41 -8.00
N GLU A 272 -18.76 2.53 -9.32
CA GLU A 272 -19.99 2.91 -10.03
C GLU A 272 -21.09 1.85 -9.86
N TYR A 273 -20.78 0.57 -10.12
CA TYR A 273 -21.74 -0.51 -10.04
C TYR A 273 -22.36 -0.64 -8.65
N LEU A 274 -21.57 -0.50 -7.58
CA LEU A 274 -22.10 -0.52 -6.20
C LEU A 274 -23.11 0.61 -5.92
N LYS A 275 -23.10 1.70 -6.70
CA LYS A 275 -24.05 2.80 -6.60
C LYS A 275 -25.23 2.70 -7.56
N SER A 276 -25.20 1.76 -8.48
CA SER A 276 -26.32 1.52 -9.40
C SER A 276 -27.50 0.89 -8.65
N GLU A 277 -28.72 1.33 -8.94
CA GLU A 277 -29.97 0.73 -8.44
C GLU A 277 -30.14 -0.74 -8.87
N ASN A 278 -29.49 -1.12 -9.98
CA ASN A 278 -29.53 -2.49 -10.50
C ASN A 278 -28.56 -3.43 -9.77
N SER A 279 -27.71 -2.91 -8.87
CA SER A 279 -26.79 -3.74 -8.11
C SER A 279 -27.50 -4.39 -6.91
N PRO A 280 -27.41 -5.72 -6.71
CA PRO A 280 -27.92 -6.35 -5.49
C PRO A 280 -27.13 -5.93 -4.23
N TYR A 281 -26.01 -5.23 -4.43
CA TYR A 281 -25.11 -4.73 -3.40
C TYR A 281 -25.23 -3.21 -3.23
N HIS A 282 -26.30 -2.63 -3.76
CA HIS A 282 -26.53 -1.19 -3.82
C HIS A 282 -26.24 -0.47 -2.49
N VAL A 283 -25.50 0.62 -2.59
CA VAL A 283 -25.26 1.64 -1.56
C VAL A 283 -25.22 3.02 -2.22
N SER A 284 -25.55 4.08 -1.49
CA SER A 284 -25.53 5.44 -2.06
C SER A 284 -24.14 6.08 -2.12
N LYS A 285 -23.19 5.59 -1.30
CA LYS A 285 -21.86 6.17 -1.11
C LYS A 285 -20.78 5.09 -1.07
N THR A 286 -19.66 5.37 -1.73
CA THR A 286 -18.50 4.45 -1.80
C THR A 286 -17.24 5.12 -1.28
N LEU A 287 -16.47 4.36 -0.50
CA LEU A 287 -15.17 4.73 0.02
C LEU A 287 -14.13 3.75 -0.52
N ALA A 288 -12.95 4.22 -0.90
CA ALA A 288 -11.82 3.34 -1.22
C ALA A 288 -10.81 3.29 -0.07
N PHE A 289 -10.24 2.11 0.19
CA PHE A 289 -9.09 1.93 1.06
C PHE A 289 -7.94 1.30 0.30
N GLY A 290 -6.75 1.90 0.42
CA GLY A 290 -5.52 1.37 -0.13
C GLY A 290 -4.38 1.46 0.88
N VAL A 291 -3.51 0.46 0.91
CA VAL A 291 -2.37 0.38 1.83
C VAL A 291 -1.08 0.02 1.11
N SER A 292 -0.01 0.78 1.37
CA SER A 292 1.32 0.56 0.79
C SER A 292 1.27 0.56 -0.75
N GLN A 293 1.37 -0.61 -1.41
CA GLN A 293 1.14 -0.75 -2.85
C GLN A 293 -0.17 -0.12 -3.31
N THR A 294 -1.29 -0.42 -2.64
CA THR A 294 -2.60 0.01 -3.13
C THR A 294 -2.97 1.41 -2.67
N GLY A 295 -2.28 1.96 -1.67
CA GLY A 295 -2.30 3.40 -1.41
C GLY A 295 -1.69 4.17 -2.59
N ARG A 296 -0.57 3.68 -3.14
CA ARG A 296 0.03 4.25 -4.36
C ARG A 296 -0.86 4.07 -5.59
N PHE A 297 -1.57 2.95 -5.67
CA PHE A 297 -2.57 2.73 -6.71
C PHE A 297 -3.65 3.81 -6.66
N LEU A 298 -4.22 4.12 -5.49
CA LEU A 298 -5.22 5.19 -5.37
C LEU A 298 -4.65 6.57 -5.71
N ARG A 299 -3.37 6.82 -5.42
CA ARG A 299 -2.69 8.04 -5.89
C ARG A 299 -2.57 8.10 -7.42
N GLN A 300 -2.23 6.98 -8.07
CA GLN A 300 -2.20 6.89 -9.54
C GLN A 300 -3.61 7.06 -10.15
N PHE A 301 -4.61 6.44 -9.53
CA PHE A 301 -6.03 6.52 -9.91
C PHE A 301 -6.52 7.97 -9.94
N LEU A 302 -6.21 8.74 -8.89
CA LEU A 302 -6.52 10.17 -8.82
C LEU A 302 -5.75 11.00 -9.87
N TYR A 303 -4.46 10.72 -10.05
CA TYR A 303 -3.63 11.42 -11.04
C TYR A 303 -4.10 11.26 -12.47
N GLN A 304 -4.54 10.06 -12.85
CA GLN A 304 -5.04 9.81 -14.19
C GLN A 304 -6.54 10.10 -14.34
N GLY A 305 -7.23 10.51 -13.26
CA GLY A 305 -8.62 10.93 -13.30
C GLY A 305 -9.62 9.79 -13.36
N PHE A 306 -9.25 8.59 -12.92
CA PHE A 306 -10.14 7.42 -12.93
C PHE A 306 -11.32 7.53 -11.95
N ASN A 307 -11.42 8.60 -11.15
CA ASN A 307 -12.58 8.81 -10.29
C ASN A 307 -13.81 9.36 -11.06
N GLU A 308 -13.64 9.76 -12.33
CA GLU A 308 -14.72 10.00 -13.27
C GLU A 308 -15.02 8.69 -14.02
N THR A 309 -16.28 8.23 -13.94
CA THR A 309 -16.78 7.06 -14.67
C THR A 309 -17.10 7.40 -16.13
N GLU A 310 -17.40 6.41 -16.96
CA GLU A 310 -17.80 6.66 -18.35
C GLU A 310 -19.11 7.43 -18.47
N LEU A 311 -19.97 7.32 -17.46
CA LEU A 311 -21.19 8.11 -17.36
C LEU A 311 -20.97 9.52 -16.79
N GLY A 312 -19.73 9.91 -16.49
CA GLY A 312 -19.42 11.20 -15.89
C GLY A 312 -19.85 11.29 -14.41
N HIS A 313 -19.92 10.17 -13.70
CA HIS A 313 -20.21 10.11 -12.27
C HIS A 313 -18.93 9.96 -11.43
N LEU A 314 -19.04 10.25 -10.13
CA LEU A 314 -18.01 9.89 -9.15
C LEU A 314 -17.98 8.37 -8.95
N ALA A 315 -16.82 7.72 -9.08
CA ALA A 315 -16.68 6.32 -8.69
C ALA A 315 -16.62 6.15 -7.16
N PHE A 316 -15.84 7.01 -6.48
CA PHE A 316 -15.67 7.02 -5.02
C PHE A 316 -15.91 8.41 -4.44
N ASP A 317 -16.69 8.46 -3.36
CA ASP A 317 -16.99 9.68 -2.60
C ASP A 317 -15.89 9.99 -1.56
N GLY A 318 -15.17 8.96 -1.10
CA GLY A 318 -14.03 9.14 -0.19
C GLY A 318 -12.91 8.13 -0.37
N MET A 319 -11.71 8.48 0.08
CA MET A 319 -10.54 7.59 0.02
C MET A 319 -9.68 7.69 1.28
N LEU A 320 -9.33 6.53 1.85
CA LEU A 320 -8.30 6.40 2.87
C LEU A 320 -7.04 5.81 2.21
N VAL A 321 -6.06 6.67 1.98
CA VAL A 321 -4.77 6.33 1.36
C VAL A 321 -3.73 6.15 2.45
N HIS A 322 -3.40 4.90 2.78
CA HIS A 322 -2.47 4.56 3.85
C HIS A 322 -1.09 4.15 3.32
N THR A 323 -0.04 4.71 3.94
CA THR A 323 1.37 4.35 3.77
C THR A 323 1.87 4.31 2.32
N ALA A 324 1.31 5.17 1.47
CA ALA A 324 1.75 5.29 0.07
C ALA A 324 3.06 6.10 -0.07
N GLY A 325 3.34 6.96 0.91
CA GLY A 325 4.34 8.02 0.79
C GLY A 325 3.96 9.05 -0.27
N ALA A 326 4.97 9.58 -0.96
CA ALA A 326 4.76 10.50 -2.07
C ALA A 326 4.54 9.82 -3.43
N GLY A 327 4.87 8.53 -3.52
CA GLY A 327 4.84 7.79 -4.78
C GLY A 327 3.46 7.45 -5.32
N ARG A 328 3.45 7.17 -6.61
CA ARG A 328 2.47 6.38 -7.35
C ARG A 328 3.11 5.00 -7.60
N GLY A 329 2.76 4.30 -8.67
CA GLY A 329 3.37 3.00 -8.94
C GLY A 329 3.33 2.57 -10.40
N SER A 330 4.06 1.49 -10.67
CA SER A 330 4.15 0.82 -11.96
C SER A 330 2.85 0.05 -12.23
N PHE A 331 1.78 0.79 -12.51
CA PHE A 331 0.42 0.26 -12.65
C PHE A 331 -0.16 0.42 -14.07
N ASN A 332 0.27 1.45 -14.81
CA ASN A 332 -0.33 1.81 -16.08
C ASN A 332 0.73 2.30 -17.09
N HIS A 333 1.52 1.34 -17.57
CA HIS A 333 2.48 1.49 -18.65
C HIS A 333 2.80 0.09 -19.20
N ARG A 334 3.37 0.01 -20.40
CA ARG A 334 3.81 -1.24 -21.02
C ARG A 334 4.84 -1.94 -20.11
N PHE A 335 4.66 -3.25 -19.92
CA PHE A 335 5.45 -4.07 -18.98
C PHE A 335 5.43 -3.56 -17.52
N ALA A 336 4.32 -2.97 -17.07
CA ALA A 336 4.11 -2.58 -15.69
C ALA A 336 4.27 -3.77 -14.72
N GLN A 337 4.97 -3.53 -13.62
CA GLN A 337 5.16 -4.47 -12.52
C GLN A 337 4.57 -3.85 -11.24
N PRO A 338 3.25 -4.01 -10.98
CA PRO A 338 2.54 -3.42 -9.83
C PRO A 338 3.20 -3.72 -8.48
N SER A 339 3.90 -4.85 -8.45
CA SER A 339 4.67 -5.38 -7.35
C SER A 339 5.94 -4.58 -6.99
N ARG A 340 6.38 -3.59 -7.78
CA ARG A 340 7.58 -2.78 -7.48
C ARG A 340 7.21 -1.51 -6.71
N ASP A 341 7.92 -1.22 -5.63
CA ASP A 341 7.51 -0.20 -4.66
C ASP A 341 8.64 0.71 -4.15
N GLY A 342 9.72 0.85 -4.92
CA GLY A 342 10.77 1.88 -4.79
C GLY A 342 11.30 2.14 -3.39
N HIS A 343 12.49 1.62 -3.05
CA HIS A 343 13.18 1.93 -1.80
C HIS A 343 14.66 2.23 -2.05
N ARG A 344 15.39 2.57 -0.97
CA ARG A 344 16.84 2.78 -1.06
C ARG A 344 17.59 1.52 -1.48
N MET A 345 17.11 0.33 -1.13
CA MET A 345 17.82 -0.93 -1.38
C MET A 345 16.99 -1.96 -2.16
N SER A 346 15.92 -1.55 -2.84
CA SER A 346 15.13 -2.43 -3.72
C SER A 346 14.31 -1.63 -4.75
N ALA A 347 13.93 -2.29 -5.85
CA ALA A 347 13.04 -1.73 -6.87
C ALA A 347 13.53 -0.38 -7.43
N PHE A 348 14.78 -0.35 -7.89
CA PHE A 348 15.46 0.88 -8.29
C PHE A 348 14.91 1.47 -9.58
N PHE A 349 14.55 2.75 -9.57
CA PHE A 349 14.16 3.52 -10.76
C PHE A 349 12.99 2.92 -11.56
N TYR A 350 12.10 2.15 -10.92
CA TYR A 350 10.78 1.89 -11.50
C TYR A 350 9.95 3.17 -11.42
N PRO A 351 8.95 3.39 -12.30
CA PRO A 351 8.14 4.60 -12.30
C PRO A 351 7.15 4.60 -11.12
N THR A 352 7.68 4.75 -9.89
CA THR A 352 6.92 4.76 -8.64
C THR A 352 6.91 6.15 -8.03
N ASP A 353 8.07 6.75 -7.81
CA ASP A 353 8.20 8.00 -7.03
C ASP A 353 8.48 9.20 -7.95
N ILE A 354 7.55 9.44 -8.89
CA ILE A 354 7.63 10.47 -9.93
C ILE A 354 6.68 11.64 -9.66
N PHE A 355 7.18 12.88 -9.83
CA PHE A 355 6.38 14.12 -9.73
C PHE A 355 5.11 14.04 -10.61
N PRO A 356 3.96 14.56 -10.16
CA PRO A 356 3.70 15.35 -8.95
C PRO A 356 3.50 14.53 -7.67
N PHE A 357 3.77 15.17 -6.52
CA PHE A 357 3.69 14.55 -5.18
C PHE A 357 2.53 15.09 -4.34
N ALA A 358 2.25 16.38 -4.40
CA ALA A 358 1.11 17.01 -3.72
C ALA A 358 -0.11 17.07 -4.63
N SER A 359 -1.29 17.17 -4.04
CA SER A 359 -2.57 17.27 -4.77
C SER A 359 -2.74 18.57 -5.51
N THR A 360 -2.42 19.68 -4.86
CA THR A 360 -2.43 20.99 -5.52
C THR A 360 -1.36 21.06 -6.61
N GLN A 361 -1.60 21.91 -7.61
CA GLN A 361 -0.64 22.10 -8.68
C GLN A 361 0.60 22.84 -8.17
N LEU A 362 1.75 22.17 -8.28
CA LEU A 362 3.05 22.73 -7.96
C LEU A 362 3.88 22.86 -9.24
N ARG A 363 4.87 23.75 -9.21
CA ARG A 363 5.88 23.82 -10.26
C ARG A 363 7.10 23.02 -9.81
N SER A 364 7.50 22.01 -10.58
CA SER A 364 8.76 21.29 -10.36
C SER A 364 9.93 22.28 -10.39
N GLN A 365 10.79 22.22 -9.37
CA GLN A 365 11.97 23.07 -9.30
C GLN A 365 13.05 22.65 -10.31
N ILE A 366 12.95 21.43 -10.84
CA ILE A 366 13.91 20.85 -11.78
C ILE A 366 13.44 21.08 -13.22
N THR A 367 12.25 20.55 -13.58
CA THR A 367 11.77 20.58 -14.97
C THR A 367 10.90 21.78 -15.30
N ARG A 368 10.52 22.59 -14.30
CA ARG A 368 9.55 23.70 -14.43
C ARG A 368 8.15 23.27 -14.88
N LYS A 369 7.89 21.97 -15.07
CA LYS A 369 6.54 21.41 -15.31
C LYS A 369 5.63 21.79 -14.15
N LYS A 370 4.41 22.24 -14.45
CA LYS A 370 3.37 22.53 -13.47
C LYS A 370 2.34 21.41 -13.48
N ASP A 371 2.18 20.71 -12.37
CA ASP A 371 1.30 19.54 -12.27
C ASP A 371 0.88 19.28 -10.81
N GLY A 372 -0.18 18.49 -10.61
CA GLY A 372 -0.72 18.12 -9.29
C GLY A 372 -1.23 16.68 -9.29
N LEU A 373 -1.33 16.06 -8.11
CA LEU A 373 -1.83 14.68 -8.01
C LEU A 373 -3.30 14.57 -8.38
N LEU A 374 -4.12 15.59 -8.12
CA LEU A 374 -5.50 15.57 -8.59
C LEU A 374 -5.55 16.11 -10.02
N LYS A 375 -6.18 15.34 -10.93
CA LYS A 375 -6.28 15.71 -12.34
C LYS A 375 -6.93 17.09 -12.48
N ARG A 376 -6.35 17.93 -13.33
CA ARG A 376 -6.83 19.29 -13.59
C ARG A 376 -8.21 19.25 -14.27
N TYR A 377 -9.09 20.21 -13.96
CA TYR A 377 -10.44 20.31 -14.53
C TYR A 377 -11.37 19.14 -14.17
N HIS A 378 -11.04 18.42 -13.10
CA HIS A 378 -11.82 17.31 -12.56
C HIS A 378 -12.27 17.60 -11.12
N GLU A 379 -12.42 18.87 -10.73
CA GLU A 379 -12.75 19.27 -9.36
C GLU A 379 -14.05 18.63 -8.86
N ALA A 380 -15.04 18.43 -9.75
CA ALA A 380 -16.28 17.72 -9.46
C ALA A 380 -16.08 16.23 -9.09
N TYR A 381 -14.92 15.67 -9.46
CA TYR A 381 -14.56 14.27 -9.25
C TYR A 381 -13.57 14.07 -8.09
N TYR A 382 -13.28 15.13 -7.31
CA TYR A 382 -12.38 15.03 -6.18
C TYR A 382 -13.08 14.37 -4.97
N PRO A 383 -12.62 13.20 -4.49
CA PRO A 383 -13.20 12.58 -3.31
C PRO A 383 -12.79 13.33 -2.04
N LYS A 384 -13.43 13.02 -0.91
CA LYS A 384 -12.93 13.36 0.43
C LYS A 384 -11.76 12.42 0.77
N ILE A 385 -10.55 12.93 1.00
CA ILE A 385 -9.34 12.10 1.08
C ILE A 385 -8.63 12.25 2.40
N PHE A 386 -8.32 11.13 3.04
CA PHE A 386 -7.34 11.04 4.11
C PHE A 386 -6.05 10.40 3.59
N TYR A 387 -4.96 11.16 3.59
CA TYR A 387 -3.61 10.62 3.46
C TYR A 387 -3.06 10.31 4.83
N THR A 388 -2.75 9.04 5.10
CA THR A 388 -2.14 8.60 6.35
C THR A 388 -0.77 8.01 6.08
N ASN A 389 0.27 8.55 6.73
CA ASN A 389 1.65 8.08 6.57
C ASN A 389 2.27 7.83 7.95
N SER A 390 2.97 6.72 8.12
CA SER A 390 3.78 6.50 9.32
C SER A 390 5.03 7.38 9.27
N GLY A 391 5.85 7.32 10.32
CA GLY A 391 7.18 7.90 10.25
C GLY A 391 8.04 7.24 9.19
N TYR A 392 7.89 5.92 8.96
CA TYR A 392 8.66 5.24 7.93
C TYR A 392 8.47 5.88 6.57
N GLU A 393 7.27 6.32 6.16
CA GLU A 393 7.07 6.87 4.82
C GLU A 393 7.78 8.20 4.60
N TYR A 394 8.05 8.99 5.64
CA TYR A 394 8.89 10.18 5.48
C TYR A 394 10.33 9.80 5.11
N TRP A 395 10.82 8.72 5.69
CA TRP A 395 12.17 8.23 5.48
C TRP A 395 12.29 7.33 4.25
N GLY A 396 11.49 6.28 4.13
CA GLY A 396 11.56 5.26 3.10
C GLY A 396 10.67 5.48 1.88
N ARG A 397 9.72 6.44 1.90
CA ARG A 397 8.76 6.66 0.78
C ARG A 397 8.52 8.15 0.47
N ALA A 398 9.43 9.03 0.88
CA ALA A 398 9.44 10.45 0.59
C ALA A 398 8.15 11.23 0.94
N ALA A 399 7.39 10.82 1.97
CA ALA A 399 6.10 11.43 2.32
C ALA A 399 6.15 12.94 2.58
N GLY A 400 7.30 13.49 3.00
CA GLY A 400 7.46 14.94 3.16
C GLY A 400 7.11 15.74 1.90
N LEU A 401 7.25 15.15 0.71
CA LEU A 401 6.96 15.81 -0.57
C LEU A 401 5.48 16.01 -0.87
N ILE A 402 4.56 15.36 -0.13
CA ILE A 402 3.11 15.53 -0.39
C ILE A 402 2.55 16.84 0.18
N HIS A 403 3.30 17.49 1.06
CA HIS A 403 2.92 18.74 1.73
C HIS A 403 4.06 19.76 1.81
N SER A 404 5.08 19.63 0.95
CA SER A 404 6.16 20.60 0.84
C SER A 404 6.56 20.87 -0.60
N ASN A 405 7.08 22.07 -0.86
CA ASN A 405 7.73 22.43 -2.11
C ASN A 405 8.99 23.26 -1.83
N GLY A 406 10.16 22.63 -1.89
CA GLY A 406 11.39 23.22 -1.36
C GLY A 406 11.30 23.35 0.16
N ILE A 407 11.43 24.58 0.67
CA ILE A 407 11.36 24.91 2.11
C ILE A 407 10.02 25.50 2.53
N TYR A 408 8.99 25.40 1.69
CA TYR A 408 7.66 25.92 1.95
C TYR A 408 6.67 24.79 2.21
N ASP A 409 5.78 25.02 3.18
CA ASP A 409 4.64 24.14 3.43
C ASP A 409 3.58 24.31 2.32
N VAL A 410 3.02 23.18 1.89
CA VAL A 410 1.91 23.11 0.94
C VAL A 410 0.67 22.69 1.71
N LYS A 411 -0.32 23.58 1.76
CA LYS A 411 -1.59 23.31 2.44
C LYS A 411 -2.37 22.22 1.69
N PRO A 412 -2.97 21.23 2.39
CA PRO A 412 -3.91 20.31 1.78
C PRO A 412 -5.14 21.06 1.25
N LEU A 413 -5.78 20.50 0.23
CA LEU A 413 -7.05 21.02 -0.31
C LEU A 413 -8.19 20.86 0.71
N GLU A 414 -9.32 21.53 0.47
CA GLU A 414 -10.46 21.52 1.41
C GLU A 414 -11.04 20.12 1.63
N ASN A 415 -11.07 19.32 0.55
CA ASN A 415 -11.48 17.92 0.53
C ASN A 415 -10.42 16.96 1.08
N GLU A 416 -9.31 17.45 1.64
CA GLU A 416 -8.19 16.62 2.08
C GLU A 416 -7.85 16.78 3.56
N ARG A 417 -7.37 15.68 4.15
CA ARG A 417 -6.64 15.69 5.41
C ARG A 417 -5.36 14.87 5.30
N ILE A 418 -4.30 15.35 5.93
CA ILE A 418 -3.02 14.67 6.02
C ILE A 418 -2.75 14.34 7.48
N PHE A 419 -2.52 13.05 7.76
CA PHE A 419 -2.22 12.55 9.10
C PHE A 419 -0.90 11.79 9.09
N HIS A 420 0.06 12.29 9.86
CA HIS A 420 1.32 11.61 10.14
C HIS A 420 1.17 10.81 11.45
N LEU A 421 1.38 9.49 11.40
CA LEU A 421 1.45 8.63 12.58
C LEU A 421 2.90 8.67 13.08
N ALA A 422 3.16 9.55 14.04
CA ALA A 422 4.52 9.92 14.42
C ALA A 422 5.31 8.74 14.99
N SER A 423 6.59 8.68 14.65
CA SER A 423 7.59 7.72 15.14
C SER A 423 7.25 6.25 14.91
N THR A 424 6.27 5.92 14.07
CA THR A 424 5.90 4.52 13.78
C THR A 424 6.55 4.01 12.50
N GLN A 425 6.62 2.68 12.38
CA GLN A 425 7.14 2.01 11.18
C GLN A 425 6.03 1.68 10.17
N HIS A 426 6.38 1.14 8.99
CA HIS A 426 5.45 0.88 7.88
C HIS A 426 4.23 0.02 8.24
N PHE A 427 4.41 -0.95 9.13
CA PHE A 427 3.35 -1.86 9.58
C PHE A 427 3.48 -2.17 11.07
N VAL A 428 2.35 -2.39 11.73
CA VAL A 428 2.33 -2.89 13.11
C VAL A 428 2.92 -4.29 13.16
N GLN A 429 3.89 -4.49 14.04
CA GLN A 429 4.49 -5.78 14.38
C GLN A 429 4.28 -6.07 15.87
N ALA A 430 4.45 -7.33 16.29
CA ALA A 430 4.39 -7.66 17.71
C ALA A 430 5.63 -7.11 18.44
N ALA A 431 5.47 -6.83 19.74
CA ALA A 431 6.58 -6.39 20.58
C ALA A 431 7.61 -7.51 20.81
N ASP A 432 7.18 -8.77 20.80
CA ASP A 432 8.08 -9.93 20.92
C ASP A 432 8.97 -10.15 19.67
N ASP A 433 8.68 -9.45 18.56
CA ASP A 433 9.47 -9.53 17.32
C ASP A 433 10.69 -8.58 17.30
N LEU A 434 10.92 -7.84 18.39
CA LEU A 434 12.07 -6.94 18.51
C LEU A 434 13.39 -7.72 18.57
N LYS A 435 14.39 -7.29 17.81
CA LYS A 435 15.69 -7.97 17.72
C LYS A 435 16.82 -7.01 18.06
N SER A 436 17.71 -7.37 19.00
CA SER A 436 18.87 -6.54 19.33
C SER A 436 19.73 -6.27 18.08
N VAL A 437 20.27 -5.07 17.98
CA VAL A 437 21.16 -4.63 16.90
C VAL A 437 22.60 -4.54 17.42
N GLY A 438 23.26 -5.69 17.48
CA GLY A 438 24.61 -5.82 18.05
C GLY A 438 24.59 -6.33 19.49
N GLU A 439 25.76 -6.77 19.95
CA GLU A 439 26.01 -7.11 21.35
C GLU A 439 26.05 -5.82 22.18
N ASP A 440 25.46 -5.85 23.39
CA ASP A 440 25.42 -4.72 24.35
C ASP A 440 24.79 -3.41 23.83
N SER A 441 23.95 -3.48 22.80
CA SER A 441 23.24 -2.31 22.29
C SER A 441 21.88 -2.13 22.97
N GLN A 442 21.55 -0.89 23.33
CA GLN A 442 20.18 -0.50 23.69
C GLN A 442 19.24 -0.37 22.47
N LEU A 443 19.72 -0.71 21.27
CA LEU A 443 18.99 -0.51 20.02
C LEU A 443 18.40 -1.84 19.53
N TYR A 444 17.09 -1.85 19.31
CA TYR A 444 16.37 -3.01 18.80
C TYR A 444 15.76 -2.69 17.45
N ARG A 445 15.90 -3.60 16.49
CA ARG A 445 15.23 -3.56 15.20
C ARG A 445 13.76 -3.93 15.39
N GLY A 446 12.91 -3.12 14.77
CA GLY A 446 11.47 -3.16 14.93
C GLY A 446 10.96 -2.05 15.83
N ASN A 447 9.69 -1.70 15.66
CA ASN A 447 9.02 -0.66 16.39
C ASN A 447 7.64 -1.18 16.82
N PRO A 448 7.37 -1.32 18.13
CA PRO A 448 6.21 -2.04 18.62
C PRO A 448 4.94 -1.17 18.68
N ILE A 449 4.98 0.12 18.32
CA ILE A 449 3.80 0.99 18.41
C ILE A 449 2.68 0.46 17.52
N ASN A 450 1.51 0.22 18.12
CA ASN A 450 0.33 -0.22 17.39
C ASN A 450 -0.52 0.99 17.01
N PHE A 451 -0.46 1.39 15.74
CA PHE A 451 -1.21 2.55 15.24
C PHE A 451 -2.63 2.22 14.73
N PHE A 452 -3.11 0.99 14.87
CA PHE A 452 -4.46 0.60 14.44
C PHE A 452 -5.57 1.37 15.18
N PRO A 453 -5.50 1.65 16.50
CA PRO A 453 -6.51 2.51 17.16
C PRO A 453 -6.68 3.87 16.48
N GLN A 454 -5.59 4.48 16.01
CA GLN A 454 -5.62 5.76 15.30
C GLN A 454 -6.25 5.62 13.92
N LEU A 455 -5.89 4.57 13.17
CA LEU A 455 -6.50 4.31 11.86
C LEU A 455 -8.00 4.02 11.95
N ARG A 456 -8.44 3.34 13.01
CA ARG A 456 -9.87 3.09 13.27
C ARG A 456 -10.62 4.39 13.52
N ALA A 457 -10.11 5.25 14.39
CA ALA A 457 -10.69 6.57 14.62
C ALA A 457 -10.78 7.38 13.31
N LEU A 458 -9.71 7.37 12.50
CA LEU A 458 -9.66 8.04 11.21
C LEU A 458 -10.64 7.46 10.19
N LEU A 459 -10.83 6.13 10.13
CA LEU A 459 -11.86 5.52 9.28
C LEU A 459 -13.27 5.96 9.71
N GLY A 460 -13.53 6.04 11.01
CA GLY A 460 -14.79 6.55 11.54
C GLY A 460 -15.05 7.99 11.10
N HIS A 461 -14.05 8.87 11.22
CA HIS A 461 -14.13 10.26 10.77
C HIS A 461 -14.34 10.41 9.27
N LEU A 462 -13.60 9.64 8.45
CA LEU A 462 -13.78 9.67 7.00
C LEU A 462 -15.18 9.20 6.60
N SER A 463 -15.65 8.10 7.23
CA SER A 463 -17.00 7.57 7.01
C SER A 463 -18.06 8.62 7.34
N ASN A 464 -17.98 9.27 8.50
CA ASN A 464 -18.93 10.32 8.87
C ASN A 464 -18.84 11.54 7.95
N TRP A 465 -17.63 11.89 7.49
CA TRP A 465 -17.48 12.99 6.54
C TRP A 465 -18.14 12.66 5.20
N VAL A 466 -17.98 11.45 4.69
CA VAL A 466 -18.56 11.01 3.41
C VAL A 466 -20.07 10.81 3.49
N LEU A 467 -20.55 10.16 4.56
CA LEU A 467 -21.93 9.72 4.70
C LEU A 467 -22.86 10.81 5.24
N ASP A 468 -22.33 11.69 6.10
CA ASP A 468 -23.13 12.65 6.86
C ASP A 468 -22.64 14.10 6.75
N ASP A 469 -21.64 14.38 5.88
CA ASP A 469 -20.99 15.69 5.74
C ASP A 469 -20.38 16.26 7.03
N ASN A 470 -20.14 15.41 8.02
CA ASN A 470 -19.54 15.81 9.30
C ASN A 470 -18.05 16.12 9.11
N LEU A 471 -17.65 17.37 9.38
CA LEU A 471 -16.26 17.79 9.23
C LEU A 471 -15.33 16.99 10.15
N PRO A 472 -14.23 16.41 9.62
CA PRO A 472 -13.29 15.66 10.42
C PRO A 472 -12.29 16.58 11.14
N PRO A 473 -11.50 16.04 12.10
CA PRO A 473 -10.37 16.74 12.68
C PRO A 473 -9.45 17.37 11.61
N ALA A 474 -8.86 18.51 11.95
CA ALA A 474 -7.87 19.15 11.10
C ALA A 474 -6.64 18.24 10.90
N SER A 475 -5.98 18.39 9.76
CA SER A 475 -4.75 17.66 9.43
C SER A 475 -3.71 17.78 10.54
N GLN A 476 -3.02 16.67 10.82
CA GLN A 476 -1.91 16.61 11.79
C GLN A 476 -0.69 16.07 11.07
N TYR A 477 0.26 16.95 10.72
CA TYR A 477 1.49 16.58 10.02
C TYR A 477 2.62 17.55 10.39
N PRO A 478 3.89 17.13 10.30
CA PRO A 478 5.04 18.01 10.52
C PRO A 478 5.12 19.08 9.43
N SER A 479 5.45 20.31 9.82
CA SER A 479 5.55 21.46 8.91
C SER A 479 6.76 22.34 9.24
N TYR A 480 7.23 23.09 8.26
CA TYR A 480 8.30 24.08 8.44
C TYR A 480 7.82 25.22 9.33
N ALA A 481 6.62 25.76 9.09
CA ALA A 481 6.03 26.83 9.89
C ALA A 481 5.83 26.43 11.35
N GLY A 482 5.46 25.17 11.61
CA GLY A 482 5.35 24.59 12.94
C GLY A 482 6.67 24.11 13.54
N GLN A 483 7.81 24.38 12.88
CA GLN A 483 9.16 23.95 13.26
C GLN A 483 9.32 22.45 13.54
N SER A 484 8.43 21.61 13.00
CA SER A 484 8.41 20.16 13.20
C SER A 484 8.91 19.38 11.98
N LEU A 485 9.17 20.06 10.85
CA LEU A 485 9.77 19.50 9.65
C LEU A 485 11.14 20.15 9.38
N THR A 486 12.07 19.41 8.79
CA THR A 486 13.38 19.93 8.40
C THR A 486 13.91 19.29 7.12
N ASN A 487 14.77 19.99 6.39
CA ASN A 487 15.63 19.36 5.39
C ASN A 487 16.52 18.32 6.06
N PHE A 488 16.74 17.19 5.38
CA PHE A 488 17.55 16.09 5.92
C PHE A 488 18.98 16.52 6.31
N SER A 489 19.63 17.44 5.58
CA SER A 489 20.96 17.96 5.93
C SER A 489 21.03 18.65 7.30
N HIS A 490 19.89 19.07 7.85
CA HIS A 490 19.81 19.71 9.17
C HIS A 490 19.18 18.79 10.23
N TYR A 491 18.91 17.52 9.90
CA TYR A 491 18.32 16.57 10.84
C TYR A 491 19.32 16.19 11.95
N GLN A 492 18.89 16.37 13.20
CA GLN A 492 19.67 16.05 14.38
C GLN A 492 18.88 15.18 15.34
N LEU A 493 19.58 14.22 15.95
CA LEU A 493 19.10 13.50 17.14
C LEU A 493 19.59 14.26 18.39
N PRO A 494 18.93 14.09 19.56
CA PRO A 494 19.45 14.62 20.81
C PRO A 494 20.87 14.11 21.09
N GLU A 495 21.74 14.93 21.67
CA GLU A 495 23.15 14.60 21.93
C GLU A 495 23.34 13.34 22.78
N TRP A 496 22.40 13.08 23.71
CA TRP A 496 22.46 11.89 24.57
C TRP A 496 22.13 10.59 23.81
N LEU A 497 21.49 10.67 22.64
CA LEU A 497 21.09 9.52 21.83
C LEU A 497 22.18 9.18 20.81
N THR A 498 23.24 8.56 21.30
CA THR A 498 24.44 8.21 20.52
C THR A 498 24.21 6.95 19.68
N ILE A 499 23.47 7.09 18.58
CA ILE A 499 23.25 6.02 17.58
C ILE A 499 23.61 6.50 16.17
N ASN A 500 23.94 5.55 15.30
CA ASN A 500 24.13 5.83 13.88
C ASN A 500 22.80 6.24 13.23
N LYS A 501 22.84 7.29 12.41
CA LYS A 501 21.70 7.75 11.59
C LYS A 501 21.78 7.12 10.19
N PRO A 502 20.64 7.02 9.47
CA PRO A 502 20.68 6.67 8.06
C PRO A 502 21.58 7.61 7.28
N TYR A 503 22.35 7.07 6.32
CA TYR A 503 23.11 7.88 5.39
C TYR A 503 22.22 8.91 4.68
N LYS A 504 21.01 8.49 4.29
CA LYS A 504 20.01 9.33 3.64
C LYS A 504 18.61 8.71 3.71
N PRO A 505 17.52 9.50 3.69
CA PRO A 505 16.19 8.97 3.37
C PRO A 505 16.12 8.49 1.91
N HIS A 506 15.12 7.68 1.59
CA HIS A 506 14.74 7.38 0.22
C HIS A 506 14.38 8.65 -0.52
N THR A 507 14.90 8.78 -1.73
CA THR A 507 14.73 9.98 -2.54
C THR A 507 13.81 9.69 -3.72
N ALA A 508 12.99 10.68 -4.05
CA ALA A 508 12.32 10.69 -5.34
C ALA A 508 13.34 11.13 -6.41
N TYR A 509 13.07 10.80 -7.66
CA TYR A 509 13.97 11.15 -8.76
C TYR A 509 13.20 11.75 -9.92
N GLU A 510 13.78 12.78 -10.53
CA GLU A 510 13.43 13.19 -11.87
C GLU A 510 14.21 12.30 -12.84
N VAL A 511 13.49 11.52 -13.63
CA VAL A 511 14.06 10.47 -14.49
C VAL A 511 13.46 10.56 -15.89
N ASP A 512 14.29 10.24 -16.88
CA ASP A 512 13.90 10.17 -18.28
C ASP A 512 13.69 8.72 -18.71
N TYR A 513 12.43 8.33 -18.82
CA TYR A 513 12.03 7.01 -19.34
C TYR A 513 11.95 6.97 -20.87
N GLY A 514 12.17 8.08 -21.57
CA GLY A 514 11.96 8.21 -23.01
C GLY A 514 10.84 9.17 -23.37
N LYS A 515 10.79 9.55 -24.66
CA LYS A 515 9.79 10.48 -25.21
C LYS A 515 8.39 9.88 -25.25
N GLN A 516 8.29 8.55 -25.36
CA GLN A 516 7.00 7.84 -25.40
C GLN A 516 6.45 7.49 -23.99
N PHE A 517 7.09 7.96 -22.92
CA PHE A 517 6.64 7.65 -21.55
C PHE A 517 5.27 8.23 -21.22
N ASP A 518 4.90 9.37 -21.81
CA ASP A 518 3.55 9.95 -21.65
C ASP A 518 2.46 9.06 -22.28
N GLN A 519 2.82 8.15 -23.20
CA GLN A 519 1.95 7.11 -23.75
C GLN A 519 2.08 5.77 -22.99
N GLY A 520 2.85 5.75 -21.90
CA GLY A 520 3.09 4.54 -21.11
C GLY A 520 4.16 3.61 -21.70
N ILE A 521 5.06 4.08 -22.58
CA ILE A 521 6.14 3.25 -23.14
C ILE A 521 7.48 3.68 -22.55
N ILE A 522 8.21 2.75 -21.94
CA ILE A 522 9.57 3.00 -21.42
C ILE A 522 10.59 2.63 -22.50
N GLU A 523 11.29 3.63 -23.05
CA GLU A 523 12.36 3.47 -24.03
C GLU A 523 13.73 3.33 -23.36
N ASN A 524 13.95 4.05 -22.25
CA ASN A 524 15.20 4.03 -21.51
C ASN A 524 15.11 3.08 -20.30
N ASN A 525 15.72 1.91 -20.41
CA ASN A 525 15.86 0.94 -19.32
C ASN A 525 17.34 0.65 -19.05
N PRO A 526 17.91 0.98 -17.87
CA PRO A 526 17.34 1.85 -16.84
C PRO A 526 17.17 3.29 -17.35
N PRO A 527 16.30 4.11 -16.73
CA PRO A 527 16.10 5.49 -17.16
C PRO A 527 17.34 6.34 -16.86
N LEU A 528 17.45 7.47 -17.57
CA LEU A 528 18.47 8.47 -17.27
C LEU A 528 18.03 9.30 -16.05
N ILE A 529 18.90 9.41 -15.05
CA ILE A 529 18.63 10.21 -13.86
C ILE A 529 18.97 11.66 -14.19
N ARG A 530 17.99 12.55 -14.10
CA ARG A 530 18.19 13.99 -14.34
C ARG A 530 18.50 14.74 -13.05
N ALA A 531 17.78 14.41 -11.98
CA ALA A 531 17.99 15.01 -10.68
C ALA A 531 17.44 14.13 -9.57
N GLU A 532 17.98 14.32 -8.37
CA GLU A 532 17.49 13.71 -7.15
C GLU A 532 16.69 14.73 -6.34
N ILE A 533 15.59 14.27 -5.72
CA ILE A 533 14.72 15.06 -4.88
C ILE A 533 14.74 14.46 -3.48
N VAL A 534 15.52 15.08 -2.59
CA VAL A 534 15.62 14.66 -1.19
C VAL A 534 14.39 15.16 -0.42
N PRO A 535 13.57 14.27 0.18
CA PRO A 535 12.43 14.71 0.96
C PRO A 535 12.88 15.36 2.28
N PRO A 536 12.12 16.33 2.80
CA PRO A 536 12.28 16.73 4.18
C PRO A 536 11.75 15.64 5.12
N VAL A 537 12.29 15.61 6.33
CA VAL A 537 11.98 14.61 7.37
C VAL A 537 11.47 15.30 8.65
N PRO A 538 10.67 14.62 9.48
CA PRO A 538 10.22 15.17 10.75
C PRO A 538 11.41 15.42 11.68
N LYS A 539 11.38 16.53 12.42
CA LYS A 539 12.29 16.76 13.55
C LYS A 539 11.90 15.85 14.71
N VAL A 540 12.79 15.71 15.68
CA VAL A 540 12.54 14.96 16.92
C VAL A 540 12.55 15.87 18.14
N ASP A 541 11.85 15.46 19.19
CA ASP A 541 11.87 16.11 20.50
C ASP A 541 13.11 15.72 21.32
N SER A 542 13.22 16.22 22.56
CA SER A 542 14.31 15.89 23.47
C SER A 542 14.37 14.41 23.88
N ASN A 543 13.31 13.64 23.63
CA ASN A 543 13.22 12.21 23.84
C ASN A 543 13.56 11.42 22.56
N GLY A 544 13.90 12.09 21.46
CA GLY A 544 14.25 11.48 20.18
C GLY A 544 13.05 10.98 19.37
N ASN A 545 11.82 11.30 19.79
CA ASN A 545 10.60 10.92 19.07
C ASN A 545 10.16 12.05 18.13
N GLU A 546 9.59 11.71 16.97
CA GLU A 546 9.15 12.67 15.95
C GLU A 546 8.16 13.72 16.50
N LEU A 547 8.35 14.97 16.06
CA LEU A 547 7.47 16.10 16.29
C LEU A 547 6.40 16.21 15.19
N GLY A 548 5.29 16.87 15.52
CA GLY A 548 4.14 16.98 14.62
C GLY A 548 3.36 15.67 14.51
N GLY A 549 2.26 15.68 13.74
CA GLY A 549 1.44 14.49 13.54
C GLY A 549 0.62 14.06 14.75
N ILE A 550 -0.04 12.91 14.58
CA ILE A 550 -0.73 12.17 15.64
C ILE A 550 0.33 11.37 16.41
N ARG A 551 0.54 11.74 17.68
CA ARG A 551 1.50 11.09 18.57
C ARG A 551 0.79 10.02 19.41
N HIS A 552 1.23 8.77 19.29
CA HIS A 552 0.70 7.66 20.09
C HIS A 552 0.88 7.92 21.60
N PRO A 553 0.01 7.43 22.51
CA PRO A 553 0.21 7.60 23.95
C PRO A 553 1.56 7.10 24.49
N LEU A 554 2.15 6.07 23.88
CA LEU A 554 3.53 5.61 24.18
C LEU A 554 4.61 6.65 23.81
N ILE A 555 4.32 7.59 22.92
CA ILE A 555 5.22 8.67 22.51
C ILE A 555 5.03 9.90 23.41
N THR A 556 3.81 10.19 23.85
CA THR A 556 3.53 11.34 24.73
C THR A 556 3.84 11.02 26.21
N ALA A 557 3.82 9.74 26.59
CA ALA A 557 4.38 9.23 27.84
C ALA A 557 5.58 8.30 27.56
N PRO A 558 6.72 8.81 27.06
CA PRO A 558 7.81 7.96 26.56
C PRO A 558 8.62 7.31 27.68
N ILE A 559 8.97 6.04 27.48
CA ILE A 559 9.99 5.28 28.22
C ILE A 559 11.10 4.72 27.30
N ALA A 560 11.01 5.04 26.00
CA ALA A 560 11.95 4.64 24.97
C ALA A 560 11.92 5.69 23.86
N THR A 561 12.87 5.60 22.94
CA THR A 561 12.85 6.35 21.68
C THR A 561 12.40 5.44 20.55
N PHE A 562 11.32 5.80 19.88
CA PHE A 562 10.79 5.08 18.73
C PHE A 562 11.31 5.73 17.45
N LEU A 563 12.01 4.94 16.65
CA LEU A 563 12.61 5.39 15.40
C LEU A 563 11.80 4.80 14.24
N PRO A 564 11.46 5.62 13.23
CA PRO A 564 10.73 5.14 12.06
C PRO A 564 11.61 4.39 11.05
N TRP A 565 12.93 4.35 11.28
CA TRP A 565 13.92 3.72 10.41
C TRP A 565 14.79 2.73 11.18
N SER A 566 15.41 1.81 10.45
CA SER A 566 16.39 0.85 10.96
C SER A 566 17.53 0.70 9.96
N LEU A 567 18.76 0.55 10.44
CA LEU A 567 19.94 0.38 9.57
C LEU A 567 20.19 -1.09 9.23
N ARG A 568 20.87 -1.29 8.10
CA ARG A 568 21.40 -2.57 7.61
C ARG A 568 22.65 -3.03 8.36
N THR A 569 22.72 -2.81 9.68
CA THR A 569 23.87 -3.21 10.50
C THR A 569 24.26 -4.67 10.26
N GLY A 570 25.55 -4.92 10.00
CA GLY A 570 26.11 -6.24 9.72
C GLY A 570 25.84 -6.76 8.30
N LYS A 571 25.36 -5.93 7.38
CA LYS A 571 25.05 -6.29 5.99
C LYS A 571 25.75 -5.35 5.01
N PHE A 572 25.70 -5.72 3.72
CA PHE A 572 26.11 -4.83 2.63
C PHE A 572 25.34 -3.49 2.70
N ALA A 573 26.06 -2.40 2.47
CA ALA A 573 25.61 -1.03 2.67
C ALA A 573 25.05 -0.78 4.09
N GLY A 574 25.86 -1.05 5.12
CA GLY A 574 25.40 -1.09 6.51
C GLY A 574 24.83 0.21 7.10
N ASN A 575 25.15 1.36 6.50
CA ASN A 575 24.61 2.69 6.85
C ASN A 575 23.31 3.03 6.09
N GLU A 576 22.86 2.18 5.18
CA GLU A 576 21.58 2.30 4.50
C GLU A 576 20.43 1.73 5.35
N MET A 577 19.20 2.13 5.00
CA MET A 577 18.01 1.66 5.71
C MET A 577 17.59 0.26 5.28
N ILE A 578 16.97 -0.46 6.22
CA ILE A 578 16.18 -1.66 5.93
C ILE A 578 14.78 -1.23 5.53
N ASP A 579 14.32 -1.73 4.40
CA ASP A 579 12.98 -1.45 3.90
C ASP A 579 11.91 -1.83 4.95
N PHE A 580 10.97 -0.90 5.14
CA PHE A 580 9.77 -0.95 5.99
C PHE A 580 9.95 -1.03 7.51
N ARG A 581 11.19 -1.16 8.00
CA ARG A 581 11.45 -1.41 9.43
C ARG A 581 11.86 -0.14 10.16
N GLY A 582 11.25 0.06 11.33
CA GLY A 582 11.73 1.01 12.33
C GLY A 582 12.67 0.33 13.32
N SER A 583 13.04 1.08 14.35
CA SER A 583 13.81 0.61 15.49
C SER A 583 13.24 1.21 16.78
N VAL A 584 13.62 0.66 17.92
CA VAL A 584 13.37 1.24 19.23
C VAL A 584 14.67 1.26 20.01
N TYR A 585 15.01 2.41 20.57
CA TYR A 585 16.11 2.56 21.50
C TYR A 585 15.56 2.49 22.93
N LYS A 586 15.87 1.40 23.62
CA LYS A 586 15.49 1.13 25.02
C LYS A 586 16.25 2.11 25.91
N TRP A 587 15.55 2.85 26.77
CA TRP A 587 16.25 3.76 27.68
C TRP A 587 16.88 3.00 28.84
N PRO A 588 17.99 3.51 29.41
CA PRO A 588 18.51 3.03 30.67
C PRO A 588 17.42 3.03 31.74
N LYS A 589 17.39 1.98 32.56
CA LYS A 589 16.36 1.78 33.59
C LYS A 589 16.25 2.98 34.54
N GLU A 590 17.38 3.57 34.89
CA GLU A 590 17.48 4.73 35.79
C GLU A 590 16.76 5.94 35.21
N ARG A 591 16.86 6.15 33.88
CA ARG A 591 16.16 7.24 33.19
C ARG A 591 14.64 7.03 33.22
N VAL A 592 14.19 5.79 33.01
CA VAL A 592 12.77 5.45 33.07
C VAL A 592 12.24 5.66 34.49
N LEU A 593 12.94 5.12 35.51
CA LEU A 593 12.52 5.21 36.91
C LEU A 593 12.56 6.64 37.47
N LYS A 594 13.48 7.49 37.00
CA LYS A 594 13.48 8.93 37.31
C LYS A 594 12.22 9.63 36.80
N ARG A 595 11.63 9.16 35.70
CA ARG A 595 10.40 9.72 35.11
C ARG A 595 9.14 9.08 35.69
N TYR A 596 9.15 7.77 35.90
CA TYR A 596 8.02 6.98 36.41
C TYR A 596 8.52 6.05 37.52
N PRO A 597 8.19 6.32 38.80
CA PRO A 597 8.70 5.54 39.92
C PRO A 597 8.36 4.04 39.86
N ASN A 598 7.22 3.69 39.24
CA ASN A 598 6.75 2.32 39.07
C ASN A 598 5.78 2.21 37.88
N LYS A 599 5.36 0.97 37.60
CA LYS A 599 4.45 0.63 36.49
C LYS A 599 3.11 1.34 36.62
N GLU A 600 2.57 1.45 37.83
CA GLU A 600 1.28 2.05 38.12
C GLU A 600 1.28 3.55 37.74
N HIS A 601 2.34 4.28 38.09
CA HIS A 601 2.51 5.68 37.70
C HIS A 601 2.61 5.85 36.19
N TYR A 602 3.38 5.00 35.51
CA TYR A 602 3.48 5.02 34.05
C TYR A 602 2.12 4.74 33.40
N LEU A 603 1.40 3.70 33.85
CA LEU A 603 0.11 3.33 33.29
C LEU A 603 -0.98 4.38 33.56
N ARG A 604 -0.93 5.10 34.67
CA ARG A 604 -1.83 6.25 34.92
C ARG A 604 -1.58 7.38 33.92
N HIS A 605 -0.31 7.73 33.69
CA HIS A 605 0.02 8.76 32.69
C HIS A 605 -0.34 8.32 31.26
N ILE A 606 -0.21 7.02 30.94
CA ILE A 606 -0.70 6.46 29.67
C ILE A 606 -2.22 6.64 29.53
N GLU A 607 -3.00 6.39 30.59
CA GLU A 607 -4.44 6.62 30.57
C GLU A 607 -4.77 8.09 30.33
N GLU A 608 -4.13 9.02 31.05
CA GLU A 608 -4.30 10.46 30.86
C GLU A 608 -4.01 10.87 29.40
N MET A 609 -2.90 10.38 28.83
CA MET A 609 -2.54 10.68 27.44
C MET A 609 -3.48 10.01 26.43
N THR A 610 -4.01 8.84 26.76
CA THR A 610 -5.04 8.17 25.96
C THR A 610 -6.34 8.97 25.97
N ASP A 611 -6.72 9.54 27.11
CA ASP A 611 -7.93 10.39 27.26
C ASP A 611 -7.82 11.67 26.45
N VAL A 612 -6.64 12.31 26.45
CA VAL A 612 -6.36 13.44 25.56
C VAL A 612 -6.54 13.04 24.10
N SER A 613 -5.98 11.90 23.68
CA SER A 613 -6.12 11.41 22.31
C SER A 613 -7.56 11.05 21.94
N VAL A 614 -8.36 10.56 22.88
CA VAL A 614 -9.80 10.32 22.71
C VAL A 614 -10.55 11.63 22.52
N LYS A 615 -10.27 12.64 23.36
CA LYS A 615 -10.88 13.98 23.26
C LYS A 615 -10.56 14.67 21.94
N GLN A 616 -9.34 14.46 21.41
CA GLN A 616 -8.92 14.95 20.10
C GLN A 616 -9.53 14.17 18.94
N GLY A 617 -10.18 13.03 19.20
CA GLY A 617 -10.79 12.18 18.19
C GLY A 617 -9.79 11.26 17.46
N PHE A 618 -8.58 11.07 17.97
CA PHE A 618 -7.57 10.20 17.35
C PHE A 618 -7.48 8.80 17.97
N VAL A 619 -8.25 8.52 19.03
CA VAL A 619 -8.45 7.18 19.58
C VAL A 619 -9.93 7.02 19.90
N LEU A 620 -10.50 5.85 19.60
CA LEU A 620 -11.89 5.55 20.00
C LEU A 620 -11.92 5.19 21.49
N PRO A 621 -12.96 5.60 22.27
CA PRO A 621 -13.10 5.19 23.67
C PRO A 621 -13.02 3.67 23.89
N ARG A 622 -13.48 2.89 22.90
CA ARG A 622 -13.47 1.42 22.94
C ARG A 622 -12.08 0.79 22.79
N ASP A 623 -11.10 1.54 22.30
CA ASP A 623 -9.74 1.04 22.00
C ASP A 623 -8.75 1.34 23.13
N LYS A 624 -9.17 2.07 24.19
CA LYS A 624 -8.31 2.49 25.31
C LYS A 624 -7.62 1.32 26.01
N SER A 625 -8.34 0.21 26.20
CA SER A 625 -7.83 -0.98 26.89
C SER A 625 -6.65 -1.61 26.13
N GLN A 626 -6.65 -1.57 24.80
CA GLN A 626 -5.56 -2.12 24.00
C GLN A 626 -4.28 -1.29 24.14
N ILE A 627 -4.41 0.04 24.19
CA ILE A 627 -3.27 0.94 24.40
C ILE A 627 -2.67 0.70 25.79
N ARG A 628 -3.52 0.59 26.83
CA ARG A 628 -3.08 0.25 28.19
C ARG A 628 -2.37 -1.11 28.23
N ALA A 629 -2.91 -2.12 27.56
CA ALA A 629 -2.31 -3.46 27.49
C ALA A 629 -0.94 -3.42 26.80
N GLN A 630 -0.82 -2.73 25.68
CA GLN A 630 0.45 -2.53 24.99
C GLN A 630 1.46 -1.79 25.88
N ALA A 631 1.05 -0.72 26.55
CA ALA A 631 1.92 0.02 27.45
C ALA A 631 2.42 -0.88 28.60
N SER A 632 1.53 -1.67 29.20
CA SER A 632 1.85 -2.60 30.29
C SER A 632 2.91 -3.62 29.87
N HIS A 633 2.72 -4.25 28.70
CA HIS A 633 3.69 -5.19 28.16
C HIS A 633 5.02 -4.50 27.81
N PHE A 634 4.98 -3.31 27.23
CA PHE A 634 6.19 -2.58 26.85
C PHE A 634 6.99 -2.09 28.07
N TRP A 635 6.32 -1.77 29.18
CA TRP A 635 6.99 -1.52 30.47
C TRP A 635 7.76 -2.75 30.93
N ASP A 636 7.14 -3.93 30.90
CA ASP A 636 7.79 -5.17 31.35
C ASP A 636 9.02 -5.48 30.50
N TRP A 637 8.92 -5.33 29.18
CA TRP A 637 10.05 -5.45 28.25
C TRP A 637 11.17 -4.43 28.55
N SER A 638 10.79 -3.17 28.83
CA SER A 638 11.74 -2.10 29.13
C SER A 638 12.46 -2.32 30.47
N MET A 639 11.81 -2.95 31.44
CA MET A 639 12.36 -3.19 32.78
C MET A 639 13.07 -4.54 32.93
N ALA A 640 12.90 -5.46 31.97
CA ALA A 640 13.61 -6.73 31.95
C ALA A 640 15.13 -6.51 31.91
N ALA A 641 15.86 -7.33 32.67
CA ALA A 641 17.32 -7.37 32.64
C ALA A 641 17.81 -7.71 31.23
N GLU A 642 18.95 -7.12 30.85
CA GLU A 642 19.67 -7.51 29.64
C GLU A 642 20.05 -9.00 29.78
N LYS A 643 19.72 -9.80 28.77
CA LYS A 643 19.99 -11.24 28.74
C LYS A 643 21.37 -11.52 28.19
#